data_AF-F0XF00-F1
#
_entry.id   AF-F0XF00-F1
#
_cell.length_a   1.000
_cell.length_b   1.000
_cell.length_c   1.000
_cell.angle_alpha   90.00
_cell.angle_beta   90.00
_cell.angle_gamma   90.00
#
_symmetry.space_group_name_H-M   'P 1'
#
loop_
_entity.id
_entity.type
_entity.pdbx_description
1 polymer ?
#
loop_
_entity_poly.entity_id
_entity_poly.type
_entity_poly.pdbx_seq_one_letter_code
_entity_poly.pdbx_strand_id
1 'polypeptide(L)'
;MPFFMWCAQRLGGLAMVSLALLSFLILSMEFVSRYGYSYNLEDNPDGSRYSPNGTGILTVVFSWYCLFIHVLVTAFPLRACWAIWDLTSSLRTTAQGKTCVDYEVARLRHNSPAPLSSLKTQRLSHISQSASNGAGDLKSNLYENSETGLDHIIHAIIIPNYKEEMDTLRETLDVLASHPRARSGYDIYLAMEQREPDADVKALSLIKEFAEKFRFIDFTIHPTGIPGDCPGKGSNVNWAARKLSEMYPIACRKDVVVTGIDADSHLLSNYFALVAMMHKAYPETATTTLYAAPIIFDRNADRVPAILVDWVGGWDCNSEAIGEDLHMYTKCFFALNGNLTVRTVLSPISQSNVTAGGFGKGVIGIRMDMGARYKQALRHMWGALDTGFALYKVIEVWQNRERSSCAFRPLHEPASEVRLAARQSKGSPKDAARAGSFTDVTHGVLKGPDYQRIFYLLHRLFEAHFLPVQMTGVILASAAYKWVTDGTPDIHGVNWIFSVCKGLRTFGFIEVAFYLFLYESYHKIALSIREKEMNNVGLAEADGSTDTVFLPRSSKEGTSTRAGLAMDDPSAITVLTLNCWGLKFVSAFREERLAEIGRRLAVLAAAPDAPDPTGSTDPSSPVRPPVSIVALQECWCQSDFETVQALTRDVLPHGKFFRSGVWGAGLAVLSCWPITQASMHAYALNGRPTAFWRGDWFVGKGIASATVRVSPRLVVDVLVTHTHAPYEAGRPDDSYLAHQLAQTWEMGRRAAAAAERGGLGLSARLVVAVGDFNMLPQSLPYQMLQLGARAEASTSPSLQLLDSWRVLHPQSSFGPAACLAKQARQKLQTTAATAAQITVPTAAFNLTENGATSDNVLNTWRWPKDKQKRLLQSFRNMSPPGPSSAVHNDEFDIAPDTPDPCGKRLDYIFYMSSPPIPPNADSSSIYHSWTVKTARVAMVEPHPTLGCSVSDHFAVEATLALEFNSQDSDASGRTDETADVDVYNSVLAEIDRYIAREHRQQFWRSVHFFSAVFVAVACHVAMWFVPRLFVAFLLMLLSSLGLAAGAIDGLLALLFFGSEIRNLEEFRWQVSNARAAVAESLTSLPSSEKV
;
A
#
# COMPACT_ATOMS: atom_id res chain seq x y z
N MET A 1 -18.12 47.08 -22.98
CA MET A 1 -17.81 46.27 -21.78
C MET A 1 -18.66 44.99 -21.68
N PRO A 2 -20.01 44.99 -21.82
CA PRO A 2 -20.83 43.78 -21.62
C PRO A 2 -20.53 42.63 -22.59
N PHE A 3 -20.32 42.92 -23.88
CA PHE A 3 -19.98 41.89 -24.89
C PHE A 3 -18.61 41.24 -24.64
N PHE A 4 -17.61 42.04 -24.27
CA PHE A 4 -16.28 41.53 -23.97
C PHE A 4 -16.29 40.61 -22.74
N MET A 5 -17.01 41.00 -21.69
CA MET A 5 -17.24 40.16 -20.51
C MET A 5 -17.94 38.84 -20.88
N TRP A 6 -18.97 38.91 -21.73
CA TRP A 6 -19.67 37.72 -22.23
C TRP A 6 -18.73 36.77 -23.00
N CYS A 7 -17.84 37.30 -23.84
CA CYS A 7 -16.84 36.52 -24.57
C CYS A 7 -15.79 35.92 -23.62
N ALA A 8 -15.26 36.71 -22.69
CA ALA A 8 -14.24 36.27 -21.73
C ALA A 8 -14.74 35.10 -20.86
N GLN A 9 -16.00 35.16 -20.41
CA GLN A 9 -16.64 34.10 -19.63
C GLN A 9 -16.88 32.79 -20.41
N ARG A 10 -16.88 32.84 -21.74
CA ARG A 10 -17.15 31.67 -22.62
C ARG A 10 -15.95 31.26 -23.45
N LEU A 11 -14.76 31.76 -23.12
CA LEU A 11 -13.58 31.62 -23.95
C LEU A 11 -13.21 30.15 -24.21
N GLY A 12 -13.32 29.28 -23.19
CA GLY A 12 -13.10 27.83 -23.34
C GLY A 12 -14.03 27.18 -24.36
N GLY A 13 -15.33 27.45 -24.24
CA GLY A 13 -16.35 26.95 -25.18
C GLY A 13 -16.18 27.52 -26.59
N LEU A 14 -15.93 28.83 -26.69
CA LEU A 14 -15.67 29.51 -27.97
C LEU A 14 -14.44 28.92 -28.67
N ALA A 15 -13.35 28.66 -27.94
CA ALA A 15 -12.15 28.04 -28.49
C ALA A 15 -12.42 26.62 -29.04
N MET A 16 -13.25 25.83 -28.36
CA MET A 16 -13.64 24.49 -28.83
C MET A 16 -14.54 24.56 -30.08
N VAL A 17 -15.51 25.48 -30.10
CA VAL A 17 -16.36 25.70 -31.27
C VAL A 17 -15.53 26.19 -32.46
N SER A 18 -14.58 27.10 -32.24
CA SER A 18 -13.66 27.57 -33.29
C SER A 18 -12.79 26.44 -33.85
N LEU A 19 -12.23 25.57 -32.99
CA LEU A 19 -11.45 24.41 -33.44
C LEU A 19 -12.31 23.39 -34.21
N ALA A 20 -13.52 23.11 -33.73
CA ALA A 20 -14.45 22.21 -34.40
C ALA A 20 -14.88 22.76 -35.77
N LEU A 21 -15.21 24.06 -35.84
CA LEU A 21 -15.57 24.75 -37.07
C LEU A 21 -14.41 24.75 -38.07
N LEU A 22 -13.19 25.10 -37.62
CA LEU A 22 -11.99 25.07 -38.46
C LEU A 22 -11.73 23.66 -38.99
N SER A 23 -11.82 22.65 -38.13
CA SER A 23 -11.65 21.24 -38.52
C SER A 23 -12.70 20.79 -39.52
N PHE A 24 -13.97 21.14 -39.28
CA PHE A 24 -15.08 20.82 -40.18
C PHE A 24 -14.93 21.48 -41.54
N LEU A 25 -14.58 22.78 -41.59
CA LEU A 25 -14.36 23.51 -42.83
C LEU A 25 -13.22 22.90 -43.65
N ILE A 26 -12.10 22.53 -43.01
CA ILE A 26 -10.97 21.92 -43.72
C ILE A 26 -11.33 20.52 -44.21
N LEU A 27 -11.91 19.68 -43.34
CA LEU A 27 -12.25 18.30 -43.70
C LEU A 27 -13.32 18.24 -44.80
N SER A 28 -14.36 19.08 -44.73
CA SER A 28 -15.41 19.13 -45.75
C SER A 28 -14.87 19.61 -47.11
N MET A 29 -13.97 20.59 -47.12
CA MET A 29 -13.38 21.12 -48.35
C MET A 29 -12.40 20.13 -48.99
N GLU A 30 -11.54 19.48 -48.20
CA GLU A 30 -10.65 18.42 -48.70
C GLU A 30 -11.42 17.20 -49.19
N PHE A 31 -12.53 16.85 -48.51
CA PHE A 31 -13.43 15.79 -48.94
C PHE A 31 -14.12 16.13 -50.27
N VAL A 32 -14.62 17.37 -50.42
CA VAL A 32 -15.20 17.86 -51.69
C VAL A 32 -14.13 17.94 -52.80
N SER A 33 -12.90 18.36 -52.49
CA SER A 33 -11.79 18.33 -53.44
C SER A 33 -11.50 16.91 -53.93
N ARG A 34 -11.48 15.92 -53.02
CA ARG A 34 -11.21 14.50 -53.34
C ARG A 34 -12.32 13.83 -54.16
N TYR A 35 -13.58 14.06 -53.81
CA TYR A 35 -14.72 13.36 -54.44
C TYR A 35 -15.45 14.19 -55.51
N GLY A 36 -15.36 15.52 -55.47
CA GLY A 36 -15.88 16.42 -56.50
C GLY A 36 -15.02 16.46 -57.77
N TYR A 37 -13.71 16.18 -57.67
CA TYR A 37 -12.86 16.01 -58.86
C TYR A 37 -13.21 14.74 -59.64
N SER A 38 -13.64 13.67 -58.96
CA SER A 38 -13.96 12.39 -59.60
C SER A 38 -15.26 12.44 -60.41
N TYR A 39 -16.15 13.39 -60.16
CA TYR A 39 -17.43 13.54 -60.87
C TYR A 39 -17.31 14.44 -62.11
N ASN A 40 -16.40 15.42 -62.11
CA ASN A 40 -16.21 16.36 -63.23
C ASN A 40 -15.21 15.86 -64.31
N LEU A 41 -14.42 14.81 -64.02
CA LEU A 41 -13.51 14.20 -65.00
C LEU A 41 -14.23 13.33 -66.04
N GLU A 42 -15.50 12.96 -65.83
CA GLU A 42 -16.29 12.19 -66.79
C GLU A 42 -17.06 13.07 -67.82
N ASP A 43 -17.27 14.37 -67.55
CA ASP A 43 -18.21 15.19 -68.36
C ASP A 43 -17.63 16.46 -69.02
N ASN A 44 -16.33 16.77 -68.92
CA ASN A 44 -15.75 17.89 -69.69
C ASN A 44 -14.24 17.75 -70.00
N PRO A 45 -13.83 17.47 -71.26
CA PRO A 45 -12.42 17.37 -71.64
C PRO A 45 -11.73 18.71 -71.92
N ASP A 46 -12.46 19.84 -71.93
CA ASP A 46 -11.88 21.17 -72.20
C ASP A 46 -12.58 22.24 -71.34
N GLY A 47 -11.94 22.68 -70.24
CA GLY A 47 -12.59 23.66 -69.37
C GLY A 47 -11.84 24.08 -68.12
N SER A 48 -11.03 25.13 -68.26
CA SER A 48 -10.67 26.14 -67.25
C SER A 48 -10.05 25.67 -65.92
N ARG A 49 -8.81 26.12 -65.69
CA ARG A 49 -8.15 26.19 -64.38
C ARG A 49 -9.08 26.87 -63.36
N TYR A 50 -9.74 26.10 -62.52
CA TYR A 50 -10.28 26.65 -61.27
C TYR A 50 -9.10 27.03 -60.38
N SER A 51 -9.09 28.28 -59.95
CA SER A 51 -8.02 28.90 -59.15
C SER A 51 -7.75 28.09 -57.87
N PRO A 52 -6.49 27.70 -57.58
CA PRO A 52 -6.11 26.95 -56.38
C PRO A 52 -6.15 27.81 -55.08
N ASN A 53 -6.68 29.03 -55.15
CA ASN A 53 -6.45 30.07 -54.13
C ASN A 53 -7.55 30.20 -53.06
N GLY A 54 -8.46 29.23 -52.93
CA GLY A 54 -9.57 29.35 -51.98
C GLY A 54 -9.19 29.18 -50.50
N THR A 55 -8.27 28.27 -50.16
CA THR A 55 -8.18 27.78 -48.76
C THR A 55 -6.80 27.35 -48.26
N GLY A 56 -5.74 27.37 -49.06
CA GLY A 56 -4.41 26.88 -48.65
C GLY A 56 -3.88 27.49 -47.34
N ILE A 57 -4.24 28.75 -47.07
CA ILE A 57 -3.88 29.43 -45.81
C ILE A 57 -4.52 28.76 -44.59
N LEU A 58 -5.79 28.29 -44.67
CA LEU A 58 -6.46 27.64 -43.55
C LEU A 58 -5.85 26.27 -43.25
N THR A 59 -5.50 25.50 -44.28
CA THR A 59 -4.81 24.20 -44.13
C THR A 59 -3.43 24.38 -43.51
N VAL A 60 -2.69 25.41 -43.93
CA VAL A 60 -1.39 25.76 -43.32
C VAL A 60 -1.56 26.20 -41.87
N VAL A 61 -2.52 27.09 -41.57
CA VAL A 61 -2.82 27.55 -40.19
C VAL A 61 -3.21 26.38 -39.29
N PHE A 62 -4.07 25.48 -39.75
CA PHE A 62 -4.44 24.28 -38.99
C PHE A 62 -3.26 23.34 -38.76
N SER A 63 -2.42 23.13 -39.77
CA SER A 63 -1.24 22.26 -39.64
C SER A 63 -0.24 22.82 -38.61
N TRP A 64 0.04 24.12 -38.66
CA TRP A 64 0.88 24.80 -37.66
C TRP A 64 0.24 24.81 -36.28
N TYR A 65 -1.08 24.97 -36.19
CA TYR A 65 -1.81 24.86 -34.93
C TYR A 65 -1.70 23.45 -34.33
N CYS A 66 -1.81 22.41 -35.15
CA CYS A 66 -1.59 21.03 -34.73
C CYS A 66 -0.19 20.85 -34.16
N LEU A 67 0.84 21.38 -34.84
CA LEU A 67 2.22 21.31 -34.37
C LEU A 67 2.39 22.04 -33.04
N PHE A 68 1.87 23.27 -32.94
CA PHE A 68 1.93 24.09 -31.75
C PHE A 68 1.34 23.37 -30.53
N ILE A 69 0.14 22.80 -30.66
CA ILE A 69 -0.50 22.04 -29.57
C ILE A 69 0.33 20.80 -29.20
N HIS A 70 0.87 20.05 -30.17
CA HIS A 70 1.73 18.89 -29.86
C HIS A 70 3.02 19.30 -29.14
N VAL A 71 3.67 20.40 -29.54
CA VAL A 71 4.87 20.91 -28.86
C VAL A 71 4.56 21.29 -27.41
N LEU A 72 3.43 21.97 -27.16
CA LEU A 72 3.02 22.31 -25.79
C LEU A 72 2.72 21.08 -24.94
N VAL A 73 2.03 20.07 -25.51
CA VAL A 73 1.71 18.82 -24.83
C VAL A 73 2.96 18.01 -24.51
N THR A 74 4.01 18.06 -25.34
CA THR A 74 5.31 17.44 -25.03
C THR A 74 6.12 18.26 -24.01
N ALA A 75 6.05 19.59 -24.05
CA ALA A 75 6.76 20.43 -23.09
C ALA A 75 6.19 20.34 -21.65
N PHE A 76 4.92 19.98 -21.49
CA PHE A 76 4.27 19.89 -20.19
C PHE A 76 4.82 18.75 -19.30
N PRO A 77 4.84 17.46 -19.75
CA PRO A 77 5.39 16.36 -18.98
C PRO A 77 6.84 16.56 -18.57
N LEU A 78 7.70 17.10 -19.44
CA LEU A 78 9.09 17.42 -19.08
C LEU A 78 9.19 18.34 -17.87
N ARG A 79 8.38 19.40 -17.86
CA ARG A 79 8.34 20.35 -16.74
C ARG A 79 7.71 19.73 -15.51
N ALA A 80 6.71 18.87 -15.66
CA ALA A 80 6.12 18.13 -14.56
C ALA A 80 7.12 17.14 -13.92
N CYS A 81 7.90 16.42 -14.74
CA CYS A 81 8.99 15.55 -14.28
C CYS A 81 10.04 16.33 -13.49
N TRP A 82 10.47 17.49 -14.01
CA TRP A 82 11.43 18.33 -13.31
C TRP A 82 10.87 18.85 -11.99
N ALA A 83 9.62 19.32 -11.97
CA ALA A 83 8.96 19.81 -10.77
C ALA A 83 8.81 18.72 -9.69
N ILE A 84 8.37 17.50 -10.06
CA ILE A 84 8.26 16.39 -9.12
C ILE A 84 9.64 15.96 -8.60
N TRP A 85 10.66 15.93 -9.45
CA TRP A 85 12.01 15.62 -9.02
C TRP A 85 12.55 16.66 -8.02
N ASP A 86 12.42 17.95 -8.33
CA ASP A 86 12.84 19.04 -7.44
C ASP A 86 12.10 19.00 -6.10
N LEU A 87 10.78 18.80 -6.12
CA LEU A 87 9.95 18.62 -4.92
C LEU A 87 10.38 17.40 -4.10
N THR A 88 10.64 16.27 -4.74
CA THR A 88 11.08 15.04 -4.07
C THR A 88 12.43 15.23 -3.38
N SER A 89 13.36 15.90 -4.05
CA SER A 89 14.69 16.20 -3.53
C SER A 89 14.59 17.16 -2.33
N SER A 90 13.82 18.24 -2.49
CA SER A 90 13.60 19.25 -1.45
C SER A 90 12.89 18.71 -0.21
N LEU A 91 11.88 17.84 -0.40
CA LEU A 91 11.21 17.14 0.69
C LEU A 91 12.16 16.21 1.45
N ARG A 92 13.02 15.47 0.73
CA ARG A 92 14.01 14.59 1.36
C ARG A 92 15.00 15.38 2.22
N THR A 93 15.51 16.50 1.72
CA THR A 93 16.40 17.39 2.49
C THR A 93 15.70 17.96 3.73
N THR A 94 14.44 18.41 3.60
CA THR A 94 13.66 18.96 4.72
C THR A 94 13.34 17.90 5.78
N ALA A 95 13.03 16.67 5.36
CA ALA A 95 12.80 15.54 6.26
C ALA A 95 14.07 15.13 7.02
N GLN A 96 15.25 15.28 6.39
CA GLN A 96 16.55 14.99 7.02
C GLN A 96 16.99 16.08 8.00
N GLY A 97 16.70 17.37 7.74
CA GLY A 97 17.00 18.48 8.66
C GLY A 97 16.23 18.43 10.00
N LYS A 98 15.18 17.60 10.06
CA LYS A 98 14.31 17.39 11.23
C LYS A 98 15.03 16.82 12.46
N THR A 99 16.12 16.08 12.27
CA THR A 99 16.92 15.52 13.38
C THR A 99 17.60 16.58 14.24
N CYS A 100 17.82 17.80 13.73
CA CYS A 100 18.52 18.86 14.46
C CYS A 100 17.56 19.72 15.32
N VAL A 101 16.36 20.05 14.81
CA VAL A 101 15.38 20.90 15.52
C VAL A 101 14.68 20.13 16.64
N ASP A 102 14.36 18.84 16.44
CA ASP A 102 13.78 17.99 17.49
C ASP A 102 14.75 17.79 18.67
N TYR A 103 16.07 17.84 18.40
CA TYR A 103 17.11 17.76 19.44
C TYR A 103 17.13 19.00 20.34
N GLU A 104 16.92 20.20 19.79
CA GLU A 104 16.82 21.44 20.58
C GLU A 104 15.54 21.50 21.42
N VAL A 105 14.41 21.05 20.87
CA VAL A 105 13.12 21.01 21.59
C VAL A 105 13.13 19.95 22.69
N ALA A 106 13.75 18.79 22.46
CA ALA A 106 13.95 17.77 23.50
C ALA A 106 14.86 18.27 24.64
N ARG A 107 15.89 19.07 24.30
CA ARG A 107 16.79 19.70 25.28
C ARG A 107 16.07 20.75 26.14
N LEU A 108 15.09 21.48 25.59
CA LEU A 108 14.28 22.45 26.35
C LEU A 108 13.29 21.77 27.31
N ARG A 109 12.76 20.58 26.97
CA ARG A 109 11.90 19.79 27.86
C ARG A 109 12.62 19.23 29.09
N HIS A 110 13.94 19.06 29.01
CA HIS A 110 14.73 18.51 30.12
C HIS A 110 15.05 19.51 31.24
N ASN A 111 14.74 20.80 31.06
CA ASN A 111 15.16 21.89 31.95
C ASN A 111 14.03 22.56 32.76
N SER A 112 12.87 21.92 32.97
CA SER A 112 11.86 22.46 33.89
C SER A 112 11.01 21.38 34.56
N PRO A 113 11.25 21.05 35.84
CA PRO A 113 10.31 20.31 36.67
C PRO A 113 9.56 21.27 37.61
N ALA A 114 8.28 21.53 37.35
CA ALA A 114 7.37 22.10 38.34
C ALA A 114 5.95 21.52 38.17
N PRO A 115 5.32 20.97 39.22
CA PRO A 115 4.01 20.35 39.13
C PRO A 115 2.88 21.38 39.15
N LEU A 116 2.02 21.35 38.13
CA LEU A 116 0.89 22.25 37.92
C LEU A 116 -0.37 21.70 38.63
N SER A 117 -0.44 21.82 39.96
CA SER A 117 -1.63 21.47 40.76
C SER A 117 -2.33 22.64 41.45
N SER A 118 -1.92 23.90 41.20
CA SER A 118 -2.43 25.07 41.95
C SER A 118 -3.30 26.07 41.15
N LEU A 119 -3.47 25.91 39.84
CA LEU A 119 -4.21 26.88 39.01
C LEU A 119 -5.69 26.52 38.74
N LYS A 120 -6.21 25.46 39.37
CA LYS A 120 -7.54 24.91 39.07
C LYS A 120 -8.71 25.57 39.81
N THR A 121 -8.50 26.64 40.57
CA THR A 121 -9.53 27.16 41.50
C THR A 121 -9.98 28.61 41.23
N GLN A 122 -9.56 29.25 40.13
CA GLN A 122 -9.88 30.69 39.93
C GLN A 122 -10.58 31.07 38.61
N ARG A 123 -10.96 30.11 37.74
CA ARG A 123 -11.65 30.42 36.46
C ARG A 123 -13.10 29.94 36.32
N LEU A 124 -13.66 29.27 37.32
CA LEU A 124 -15.01 28.68 37.23
C LEU A 124 -16.14 29.49 37.91
N SER A 125 -15.88 30.73 38.35
CA SER A 125 -16.87 31.54 39.08
C SER A 125 -17.38 32.80 38.36
N HIS A 126 -17.13 32.98 37.05
CA HIS A 126 -17.54 34.20 36.33
C HIS A 126 -18.44 34.01 35.10
N ILE A 127 -18.99 32.82 34.84
CA ILE A 127 -19.91 32.57 33.69
C ILE A 127 -21.35 32.29 34.17
N SER A 128 -21.82 33.03 35.16
CA SER A 128 -23.24 33.04 35.53
C SER A 128 -23.60 34.33 36.23
N GLN A 129 -23.63 35.43 35.48
CA GLN A 129 -24.49 36.59 35.71
C GLN A 129 -24.30 37.63 34.60
N SER A 130 -25.40 38.26 34.20
CA SER A 130 -25.56 39.36 33.24
C SER A 130 -25.78 38.99 31.75
N ALA A 131 -26.97 38.45 31.49
CA ALA A 131 -27.80 39.04 30.44
C ALA A 131 -28.36 40.38 30.96
N SER A 132 -28.48 41.36 30.07
CA SER A 132 -29.08 42.71 30.20
C SER A 132 -28.14 43.91 30.43
N ASN A 133 -28.28 44.83 29.46
CA ASN A 133 -27.98 46.27 29.46
C ASN A 133 -26.56 46.78 29.16
N GLY A 134 -26.50 47.62 28.13
CA GLY A 134 -25.76 48.88 28.19
C GLY A 134 -24.45 48.94 27.42
N ALA A 135 -24.39 49.83 26.43
CA ALA A 135 -23.21 50.21 25.68
C ALA A 135 -22.11 50.86 26.56
N GLY A 136 -20.85 50.69 26.14
CA GLY A 136 -19.73 51.55 26.55
C GLY A 136 -18.53 50.80 27.12
N ASP A 137 -17.38 50.96 26.45
CA ASP A 137 -16.01 50.78 26.93
C ASP A 137 -15.59 49.46 27.60
N LEU A 138 -14.99 48.57 26.79
CA LEU A 138 -13.87 47.75 27.28
C LEU A 138 -12.93 47.32 26.14
N LYS A 139 -12.12 48.26 25.63
CA LYS A 139 -10.90 47.98 24.84
C LYS A 139 -9.71 48.64 25.54
N SER A 140 -8.88 47.87 26.27
CA SER A 140 -7.49 48.30 26.54
C SER A 140 -6.55 47.30 27.23
N ASN A 141 -6.95 46.15 27.81
CA ASN A 141 -6.02 45.40 28.68
C ASN A 141 -5.83 43.91 28.32
N LEU A 142 -5.27 43.61 27.14
CA LEU A 142 -4.80 42.25 26.80
C LEU A 142 -3.37 42.18 26.24
N TYR A 143 -2.61 43.27 26.28
CA TYR A 143 -1.20 43.30 25.85
C TYR A 143 -0.29 43.71 27.00
N GLU A 144 0.03 42.79 27.89
CA GLU A 144 1.26 42.87 28.70
C GLU A 144 1.53 41.51 29.35
N ASN A 145 2.49 40.78 28.79
CA ASN A 145 3.50 39.98 29.51
C ASN A 145 4.39 39.28 28.48
N SER A 146 5.47 39.96 28.12
CA SER A 146 6.62 39.40 27.41
C SER A 146 7.58 38.78 28.43
N GLU A 147 7.95 37.50 28.27
CA GLU A 147 9.27 36.98 28.68
C GLU A 147 9.48 35.55 28.16
N THR A 148 9.89 35.44 26.89
CA THR A 148 10.89 34.50 26.32
C THR A 148 10.86 34.69 24.78
N GLY A 149 11.98 35.14 24.21
CA GLY A 149 12.08 35.72 22.85
C GLY A 149 11.92 34.75 21.67
N LEU A 150 10.70 34.25 21.46
CA LEU A 150 10.22 33.75 20.16
C LEU A 150 8.91 34.48 19.82
N ASP A 151 9.03 35.64 19.15
CA ASP A 151 7.91 36.48 18.68
C ASP A 151 6.80 35.65 18.02
N HIS A 152 5.57 35.80 18.51
CA HIS A 152 4.53 34.79 18.34
C HIS A 152 3.61 35.10 17.14
N ILE A 153 3.84 34.47 15.98
CA ILE A 153 2.91 34.52 14.83
C ILE A 153 1.63 33.74 15.17
N ILE A 154 0.48 34.37 14.97
CA ILE A 154 -0.84 33.76 15.18
C ILE A 154 -1.30 33.13 13.86
N HIS A 155 -1.79 31.88 13.94
CA HIS A 155 -2.40 31.18 12.80
C HIS A 155 -3.92 31.16 12.97
N ALA A 156 -4.62 31.97 12.17
CA ALA A 156 -6.08 32.01 12.14
C ALA A 156 -6.60 30.97 11.14
N ILE A 157 -7.12 29.85 11.63
CA ILE A 157 -7.48 28.68 10.83
C ILE A 157 -8.98 28.65 10.56
N ILE A 158 -9.40 28.72 9.30
CA ILE A 158 -10.82 28.68 8.90
C ILE A 158 -11.16 27.26 8.42
N ILE A 159 -12.18 26.64 9.02
CA ILE A 159 -12.67 25.31 8.63
C ILE A 159 -14.11 25.49 8.13
N PRO A 160 -14.36 25.54 6.81
CA PRO A 160 -15.69 25.62 6.25
C PRO A 160 -16.41 24.29 6.35
N ASN A 161 -17.66 24.35 6.78
CA ASN A 161 -18.55 23.21 6.92
C ASN A 161 -19.86 23.48 6.19
N TYR A 162 -20.29 22.51 5.38
CA TYR A 162 -21.66 22.40 4.88
C TYR A 162 -21.99 20.94 4.62
N LYS A 163 -22.87 20.37 5.47
CA LYS A 163 -23.25 18.95 5.44
C LYS A 163 -22.09 17.98 5.62
N GLU A 164 -21.00 18.41 6.27
CA GLU A 164 -19.92 17.51 6.63
C GLU A 164 -20.31 16.74 7.91
N GLU A 165 -19.83 15.51 8.02
CA GLU A 165 -20.10 14.67 9.18
C GLU A 165 -19.39 15.20 10.44
N MET A 166 -19.99 14.99 11.60
CA MET A 166 -19.41 15.43 12.88
C MET A 166 -18.03 14.82 13.15
N ASP A 167 -17.86 13.56 12.77
CA ASP A 167 -16.61 12.84 13.00
C ASP A 167 -15.48 13.38 12.13
N THR A 168 -15.76 13.77 10.88
CA THR A 168 -14.77 14.42 9.99
C THR A 168 -14.25 15.72 10.59
N LEU A 169 -15.14 16.57 11.14
CA LEU A 169 -14.71 17.81 11.80
C LEU A 169 -13.93 17.51 13.09
N ARG A 170 -14.35 16.52 13.87
CA ARG A 170 -13.67 16.12 15.11
C ARG A 170 -12.25 15.60 14.83
N GLU A 171 -12.09 14.73 13.85
CA GLU A 171 -10.79 14.20 13.41
C GLU A 171 -9.82 15.33 13.03
N THR A 172 -10.26 16.25 12.19
CA THR A 172 -9.46 17.42 11.79
C THR A 172 -9.06 18.27 13.01
N LEU A 173 -9.98 18.50 13.95
CA LEU A 173 -9.69 19.24 15.18
C LEU A 173 -8.75 18.48 16.12
N ASP A 174 -8.85 17.16 16.24
CA ASP A 174 -7.91 16.35 17.04
C ASP A 174 -6.49 16.36 16.46
N VAL A 175 -6.36 16.29 15.13
CA VAL A 175 -5.07 16.48 14.45
C VAL A 175 -4.50 17.86 14.79
N LEU A 176 -5.26 18.94 14.62
CA LEU A 176 -4.77 20.28 14.93
C LEU A 176 -4.44 20.46 16.42
N ALA A 177 -5.26 19.90 17.31
CA ALA A 177 -5.08 19.97 18.76
C ALA A 177 -3.83 19.24 19.25
N SER A 178 -3.39 18.22 18.50
CA SER A 178 -2.16 17.51 18.82
C SER A 178 -0.88 18.32 18.60
N HIS A 179 -0.96 19.41 17.85
CA HIS A 179 0.21 20.19 17.49
C HIS A 179 0.83 20.87 18.73
N PRO A 180 2.17 20.89 18.87
CA PRO A 180 2.82 21.48 20.04
C PRO A 180 2.47 22.95 20.31
N ARG A 181 2.12 23.70 19.26
CA ARG A 181 1.75 25.13 19.32
C ARG A 181 0.23 25.37 19.30
N ALA A 182 -0.62 24.35 19.40
CA ALA A 182 -2.07 24.54 19.29
C ALA A 182 -2.63 25.54 20.34
N ARG A 183 -2.22 25.36 21.60
CA ARG A 183 -2.68 26.17 22.74
C ARG A 183 -2.16 27.61 22.77
N SER A 184 -1.01 27.86 22.15
CA SER A 184 -0.43 29.20 22.11
C SER A 184 -0.72 29.90 20.78
N GLY A 185 -0.78 29.14 19.68
CA GLY A 185 -0.63 29.60 18.31
C GLY A 185 -1.90 29.69 17.46
N TYR A 186 -2.92 28.89 17.75
CA TYR A 186 -3.99 28.61 16.80
C TYR A 186 -5.33 29.22 17.22
N ASP A 187 -5.90 30.00 16.31
CA ASP A 187 -7.25 30.55 16.41
C ASP A 187 -8.13 29.82 15.40
N ILE A 188 -8.99 28.92 15.86
CA ILE A 188 -9.86 28.10 15.01
C ILE A 188 -11.20 28.81 14.77
N TYR A 189 -11.62 28.92 13.52
CA TYR A 189 -12.91 29.46 13.11
C TYR A 189 -13.68 28.43 12.30
N LEU A 190 -14.73 27.87 12.90
CA LEU A 190 -15.65 26.97 12.21
C LEU A 190 -16.63 27.81 11.38
N ALA A 191 -16.50 27.79 10.06
CA ALA A 191 -17.36 28.54 9.16
C ALA A 191 -18.58 27.68 8.78
N MET A 192 -19.71 27.92 9.43
CA MET A 192 -20.95 27.16 9.26
C MET A 192 -21.92 27.85 8.29
N GLU A 193 -22.84 27.10 7.70
CA GLU A 193 -23.90 27.66 6.84
C GLU A 193 -25.29 27.56 7.49
N GLN A 194 -26.08 28.64 7.43
CA GLN A 194 -27.48 28.63 7.88
C GLN A 194 -28.36 27.64 7.09
N ARG A 195 -27.92 27.24 5.89
CA ARG A 195 -28.60 26.25 5.05
C ARG A 195 -28.53 24.83 5.61
N GLU A 196 -27.59 24.58 6.51
CA GLU A 196 -27.44 23.29 7.16
C GLU A 196 -28.30 23.27 8.44
N PRO A 197 -29.19 22.27 8.60
CA PRO A 197 -29.93 22.08 9.84
C PRO A 197 -28.98 21.86 11.02
N ASP A 198 -29.27 22.48 12.17
CA ASP A 198 -28.54 22.29 13.43
C ASP A 198 -27.03 22.66 13.38
N ALA A 199 -26.62 23.50 12.43
CA ALA A 199 -25.21 23.88 12.25
C ALA A 199 -24.62 24.63 13.46
N ASP A 200 -25.44 25.39 14.19
CA ASP A 200 -25.08 26.08 15.42
C ASP A 200 -24.89 25.10 16.59
N VAL A 201 -25.79 24.14 16.75
CA VAL A 201 -25.67 23.05 17.74
C VAL A 201 -24.39 22.24 17.49
N LYS A 202 -24.14 21.92 16.22
CA LYS A 202 -22.93 21.24 15.76
C LYS A 202 -21.65 22.00 16.16
N ALA A 203 -21.59 23.30 15.86
CA ALA A 203 -20.47 24.16 16.19
C ALA A 203 -20.23 24.26 17.70
N LEU A 204 -21.30 24.50 18.48
CA LEU A 204 -21.22 24.64 19.93
C LEU A 204 -20.75 23.34 20.61
N SER A 205 -21.13 22.18 20.08
CA SER A 205 -20.63 20.89 20.55
C SER A 205 -19.12 20.77 20.38
N LEU A 206 -18.59 21.12 19.21
CA LEU A 206 -17.16 21.07 18.92
C LEU A 206 -16.37 22.11 19.73
N ILE A 207 -16.90 23.34 19.88
CA ILE A 207 -16.28 24.37 20.72
C ILE A 207 -16.18 23.89 22.16
N LYS A 208 -17.25 23.30 22.71
CA LYS A 208 -17.25 22.76 24.08
C LYS A 208 -16.20 21.66 24.27
N GLU A 209 -16.00 20.81 23.26
CA GLU A 209 -15.04 19.71 23.29
C GLU A 209 -13.58 20.19 23.18
N PHE A 210 -13.32 21.24 22.39
CA PHE A 210 -11.96 21.67 22.01
C PHE A 210 -11.49 23.00 22.59
N ALA A 211 -12.31 23.73 23.36
CA ALA A 211 -11.98 25.05 23.91
C ALA A 211 -10.63 25.13 24.65
N GLU A 212 -10.24 24.07 25.38
CA GLU A 212 -8.97 24.03 26.13
C GLU A 212 -7.77 23.51 25.32
N LYS A 213 -7.99 23.10 24.07
CA LYS A 213 -6.93 22.57 23.19
C LYS A 213 -6.30 23.64 22.29
N PHE A 214 -6.96 24.77 22.07
CA PHE A 214 -6.52 25.85 21.18
C PHE A 214 -6.31 27.19 21.93
N ARG A 215 -5.63 28.15 21.30
CA ARG A 215 -5.55 29.54 21.84
C ARG A 215 -6.94 30.18 21.83
N PHE A 216 -7.66 30.00 20.73
CA PHE A 216 -9.03 30.48 20.54
C PHE A 216 -9.78 29.52 19.60
N ILE A 217 -11.06 29.29 19.86
CA ILE A 217 -11.95 28.56 18.94
C ILE A 217 -13.33 29.20 18.98
N ASP A 218 -13.87 29.51 17.80
CA ASP A 218 -15.20 30.09 17.64
C ASP A 218 -15.81 29.67 16.29
N PHE A 219 -17.04 30.10 16.02
CA PHE A 219 -17.75 29.79 14.79
C PHE A 219 -18.44 31.00 14.17
N THR A 220 -18.73 30.91 12.88
CA THR A 220 -19.53 31.90 12.14
C THR A 220 -20.66 31.19 11.42
N ILE A 221 -21.79 31.86 11.21
CA ILE A 221 -22.90 31.34 10.40
C ILE A 221 -23.09 32.24 9.18
N HIS A 222 -22.88 31.72 7.98
CA HIS A 222 -23.20 32.39 6.72
C HIS A 222 -24.72 32.39 6.49
N PRO A 223 -25.37 33.56 6.35
CA PRO A 223 -26.82 33.65 6.23
C PRO A 223 -27.32 33.33 4.81
N THR A 224 -28.59 32.92 4.72
CA THR A 224 -29.28 32.66 3.45
C THR A 224 -29.83 33.93 2.80
N GLY A 225 -29.87 33.95 1.47
CA GLY A 225 -30.61 34.97 0.72
C GLY A 225 -29.87 36.30 0.49
N ILE A 226 -28.53 36.35 0.64
CA ILE A 226 -27.74 37.55 0.28
C ILE A 226 -27.83 37.76 -1.25
N PRO A 227 -28.28 38.94 -1.74
CA PRO A 227 -28.39 39.20 -3.18
C PRO A 227 -27.03 39.13 -3.89
N GLY A 228 -26.93 38.29 -4.92
CA GLY A 228 -25.70 38.10 -5.71
C GLY A 228 -24.69 37.13 -5.09
N ASP A 229 -25.00 36.54 -3.93
CA ASP A 229 -24.20 35.54 -3.25
C ASP A 229 -24.63 34.12 -3.68
N CYS A 230 -23.67 33.30 -4.10
CA CYS A 230 -23.87 31.93 -4.54
C CYS A 230 -23.55 30.94 -3.41
N PRO A 231 -24.38 29.91 -3.18
CA PRO A 231 -24.07 28.87 -2.21
C PRO A 231 -22.74 28.17 -2.47
N GLY A 232 -21.86 28.09 -1.48
CA GLY A 232 -20.60 27.34 -1.57
C GLY A 232 -19.51 27.79 -0.60
N LYS A 233 -18.41 27.01 -0.60
CA LYS A 233 -17.23 27.20 0.28
C LYS A 233 -16.69 28.63 0.25
N GLY A 234 -16.46 29.21 -0.93
CA GLY A 234 -15.92 30.56 -1.07
C GLY A 234 -16.76 31.64 -0.38
N SER A 235 -18.10 31.56 -0.46
CA SER A 235 -18.98 32.52 0.24
C SER A 235 -18.96 32.35 1.75
N ASN A 236 -18.92 31.11 2.21
CA ASN A 236 -18.81 30.78 3.63
C ASN A 236 -17.47 31.25 4.21
N VAL A 237 -16.35 30.96 3.51
CA VAL A 237 -15.01 31.43 3.88
C VAL A 237 -14.91 32.95 3.82
N ASN A 238 -15.50 33.62 2.82
CA ASN A 238 -15.53 35.09 2.76
C ASN A 238 -16.20 35.70 3.99
N TRP A 239 -17.34 35.13 4.39
CA TRP A 239 -18.10 35.58 5.53
C TRP A 239 -17.32 35.38 6.83
N ALA A 240 -16.71 34.20 7.01
CA ALA A 240 -15.85 33.91 8.15
C ALA A 240 -14.62 34.83 8.18
N ALA A 241 -13.98 35.07 7.04
CA ALA A 241 -12.84 35.97 6.91
C ALA A 241 -13.20 37.43 7.26
N ARG A 242 -14.38 37.90 6.86
CA ARG A 242 -14.90 39.22 7.26
C ARG A 242 -15.05 39.30 8.77
N LYS A 243 -15.70 38.30 9.36
CA LYS A 243 -15.96 38.24 10.80
C LYS A 243 -14.68 38.15 11.64
N LEU A 244 -13.73 37.29 11.27
CA LEU A 244 -12.45 37.20 11.98
C LEU A 244 -11.62 38.49 11.81
N SER A 245 -11.72 39.19 10.66
CA SER A 245 -10.95 40.43 10.44
C SER A 245 -11.32 41.54 11.44
N GLU A 246 -12.55 41.51 11.97
CA GLU A 246 -13.03 42.42 13.02
C GLU A 246 -12.27 42.21 14.35
N MET A 247 -11.75 41.01 14.59
CA MET A 247 -11.03 40.66 15.83
C MET A 247 -9.57 41.13 15.86
N TYR A 248 -8.93 41.31 14.71
CA TYR A 248 -7.51 41.68 14.63
C TYR A 248 -7.33 43.15 14.22
N PRO A 249 -6.87 44.04 15.13
CA PRO A 249 -6.52 45.42 14.79
C PRO A 249 -5.44 45.47 13.71
N ILE A 250 -5.48 46.51 12.86
CA ILE A 250 -4.58 46.67 11.70
C ILE A 250 -3.10 46.53 12.10
N ALA A 251 -2.70 47.08 13.24
CA ALA A 251 -1.31 47.03 13.74
C ALA A 251 -0.80 45.59 13.98
N CYS A 252 -1.69 44.64 14.29
CA CYS A 252 -1.37 43.26 14.60
C CYS A 252 -1.52 42.32 13.39
N ARG A 253 -2.17 42.75 12.31
CA ARG A 253 -2.43 41.90 11.12
C ARG A 253 -1.17 41.44 10.39
N LYS A 254 -0.04 42.14 10.56
CA LYS A 254 1.26 41.73 10.03
C LYS A 254 1.80 40.44 10.65
N ASP A 255 1.33 40.10 11.86
CA ASP A 255 1.78 38.92 12.63
C ASP A 255 0.70 37.81 12.64
N VAL A 256 -0.36 37.96 11.82
CA VAL A 256 -1.47 37.01 11.68
C VAL A 256 -1.46 36.40 10.28
N VAL A 257 -1.34 35.08 10.21
CA VAL A 257 -1.46 34.33 8.95
C VAL A 257 -2.79 33.59 8.95
N VAL A 258 -3.65 33.92 8.00
CA VAL A 258 -4.92 33.19 7.78
C VAL A 258 -4.59 31.87 7.10
N THR A 259 -5.27 30.79 7.48
CA THR A 259 -5.13 29.45 6.90
C THR A 259 -6.50 28.80 6.84
N GLY A 260 -7.19 28.85 5.71
CA GLY A 260 -8.28 27.90 5.50
C GLY A 260 -7.74 26.47 5.33
N ILE A 261 -8.62 25.51 5.55
CA ILE A 261 -8.43 24.10 5.20
C ILE A 261 -9.78 23.50 4.82
N ASP A 262 -9.82 22.45 3.99
CA ASP A 262 -11.06 21.66 3.85
C ASP A 262 -11.37 20.95 5.18
N ALA A 263 -12.65 20.61 5.43
CA ALA A 263 -13.07 19.95 6.66
C ALA A 263 -12.39 18.59 6.92
N ASP A 264 -11.84 17.96 5.88
CA ASP A 264 -11.13 16.67 5.88
C ASP A 264 -9.60 16.82 5.68
N SER A 265 -9.06 18.04 5.80
CA SER A 265 -7.64 18.32 5.55
C SER A 265 -6.80 18.22 6.81
N HIS A 266 -5.95 17.20 6.86
CA HIS A 266 -5.07 16.91 7.98
C HIS A 266 -3.64 17.43 7.72
N LEU A 267 -3.30 18.56 8.34
CA LEU A 267 -1.99 19.22 8.26
C LEU A 267 -0.99 18.61 9.25
N LEU A 268 0.28 18.52 8.85
CA LEU A 268 1.37 18.07 9.74
C LEU A 268 1.70 19.14 10.78
N SER A 269 2.23 18.72 11.93
CA SER A 269 2.55 19.62 13.05
C SER A 269 3.58 20.71 12.69
N ASN A 270 4.51 20.37 11.80
CA ASN A 270 5.55 21.28 11.32
C ASN A 270 5.06 22.25 10.24
N TYR A 271 3.87 22.03 9.67
CA TYR A 271 3.30 22.88 8.61
C TYR A 271 3.32 24.36 9.01
N PHE A 272 2.72 24.66 10.16
CA PHE A 272 2.64 26.01 10.69
C PHE A 272 4.02 26.55 11.12
N ALA A 273 4.94 25.67 11.53
CA ALA A 273 6.29 26.07 11.92
C ALA A 273 7.11 26.51 10.71
N LEU A 274 6.99 25.80 9.59
CA LEU A 274 7.60 26.17 8.31
C LEU A 274 7.02 27.50 7.78
N VAL A 275 5.70 27.70 7.87
CA VAL A 275 5.07 28.97 7.51
C VAL A 275 5.61 30.10 8.37
N ALA A 276 5.63 29.94 9.70
CA ALA A 276 6.16 30.95 10.61
C ALA A 276 7.64 31.26 10.34
N MET A 277 8.46 30.24 10.09
CA MET A 277 9.88 30.41 9.74
C MET A 277 10.05 31.19 8.45
N MET A 278 9.32 30.83 7.38
CA MET A 278 9.39 31.55 6.10
C MET A 278 8.87 32.98 6.21
N HIS A 279 7.84 33.21 7.02
CA HIS A 279 7.31 34.56 7.27
C HIS A 279 8.32 35.46 7.94
N LYS A 280 9.09 34.92 8.90
CA LYS A 280 10.16 35.66 9.58
C LYS A 280 11.43 35.81 8.76
N ALA A 281 11.79 34.81 7.95
CA ALA A 281 13.02 34.84 7.15
C ALA A 281 13.01 35.92 6.06
N TYR A 282 11.82 36.37 5.63
CA TYR A 282 11.65 37.33 4.54
C TYR A 282 10.68 38.47 4.91
N PRO A 283 11.01 39.30 5.92
CA PRO A 283 10.09 40.28 6.48
C PRO A 283 9.65 41.35 5.46
N GLU A 284 10.52 41.71 4.51
CA GLU A 284 10.21 42.71 3.48
C GLU A 284 9.10 42.28 2.51
N THR A 285 8.95 40.97 2.27
CA THR A 285 7.93 40.42 1.36
C THR A 285 6.78 39.73 2.10
N ALA A 286 6.86 39.62 3.42
CA ALA A 286 5.98 38.80 4.25
C ALA A 286 4.49 39.21 4.12
N THR A 287 4.22 40.51 4.04
CA THR A 287 2.87 41.07 3.87
C THR A 287 2.27 40.82 2.49
N THR A 288 3.08 40.43 1.50
CA THR A 288 2.68 40.19 0.10
C THR A 288 3.00 38.78 -0.39
N THR A 289 3.27 37.83 0.51
CA THR A 289 3.67 36.45 0.17
C THR A 289 2.56 35.44 0.43
N LEU A 290 2.24 34.60 -0.54
CA LEU A 290 1.32 33.46 -0.39
C LEU A 290 2.12 32.16 -0.11
N TYR A 291 1.69 31.37 0.89
CA TYR A 291 2.34 30.09 1.25
C TYR A 291 1.51 28.90 0.75
N ALA A 292 2.06 28.07 -0.14
CA ALA A 292 1.33 26.96 -0.75
C ALA A 292 2.04 25.62 -0.49
N ALA A 293 1.33 24.58 -0.05
CA ALA A 293 1.92 23.23 0.05
C ALA A 293 2.08 22.56 -1.34
N PRO A 294 3.02 21.63 -1.55
CA PRO A 294 3.18 20.93 -2.81
C PRO A 294 2.00 19.97 -3.04
N ILE A 295 1.02 20.46 -3.79
CA ILE A 295 -0.10 19.70 -4.35
C ILE A 295 -0.23 20.18 -5.79
N ILE A 296 -0.02 19.31 -6.78
CA ILE A 296 -0.17 19.69 -8.20
C ILE A 296 -1.65 19.56 -8.59
N PHE A 297 -2.39 20.65 -8.35
CA PHE A 297 -3.33 21.38 -9.22
C PHE A 297 -4.06 22.37 -8.29
N ASP A 298 -3.65 23.64 -8.40
CA ASP A 298 -4.05 24.87 -7.70
C ASP A 298 -5.17 24.76 -6.65
N ARG A 299 -4.75 24.52 -5.40
CA ARG A 299 -5.50 24.68 -4.14
C ARG A 299 -4.62 25.38 -3.09
N ASN A 300 -5.22 26.03 -2.09
CA ASN A 300 -4.61 26.79 -0.97
C ASN A 300 -4.50 28.32 -1.11
N ALA A 301 -5.53 29.02 -1.58
CA ALA A 301 -5.55 30.49 -1.48
C ALA A 301 -6.07 31.01 -0.14
N ASP A 302 -6.21 30.09 0.79
CA ASP A 302 -6.64 30.30 2.14
C ASP A 302 -5.47 30.59 3.08
N ARG A 303 -4.24 30.61 2.56
CA ARG A 303 -2.97 30.89 3.26
C ARG A 303 -2.34 32.21 2.87
N VAL A 304 -3.21 33.19 2.68
CA VAL A 304 -2.88 34.55 2.24
C VAL A 304 -2.67 35.41 3.49
N PRO A 305 -1.61 36.27 3.53
CA PRO A 305 -1.43 37.22 4.61
C PRO A 305 -2.70 38.03 4.81
N ALA A 306 -3.14 38.24 6.06
CA ALA A 306 -4.41 38.90 6.36
C ALA A 306 -4.57 40.25 5.63
N ILE A 307 -3.47 40.99 5.52
CA ILE A 307 -3.42 42.27 4.80
C ILE A 307 -3.67 42.15 3.30
N LEU A 308 -3.24 41.07 2.65
CA LEU A 308 -3.48 40.84 1.23
C LEU A 308 -4.92 40.40 0.98
N VAL A 309 -5.54 39.64 1.91
CA VAL A 309 -6.97 39.32 1.88
C VAL A 309 -7.82 40.60 1.99
N ASP A 310 -7.45 41.51 2.88
CA ASP A 310 -8.09 42.83 2.99
C ASP A 310 -7.98 43.61 1.66
N TRP A 311 -6.77 43.65 1.07
CA TRP A 311 -6.52 44.39 -0.17
C TRP A 311 -7.36 43.91 -1.35
N VAL A 312 -7.64 42.60 -1.45
CA VAL A 312 -8.44 42.02 -2.53
C VAL A 312 -9.93 41.90 -2.20
N GLY A 313 -10.36 42.35 -1.01
CA GLY A 313 -11.75 42.36 -0.58
C GLY A 313 -12.33 40.97 -0.26
N GLY A 314 -11.48 40.01 0.11
CA GLY A 314 -11.88 38.64 0.43
C GLY A 314 -12.22 37.80 -0.79
N TRP A 315 -13.02 36.75 -0.61
CA TRP A 315 -13.42 35.83 -1.68
C TRP A 315 -14.64 36.36 -2.44
N ASP A 316 -14.65 36.12 -3.75
CA ASP A 316 -15.78 36.52 -4.59
C ASP A 316 -16.92 35.52 -4.43
N CYS A 317 -18.10 36.03 -4.10
CA CYS A 317 -19.29 35.24 -3.76
C CYS A 317 -20.23 34.99 -4.95
N ASN A 318 -19.92 35.54 -6.13
CA ASN A 318 -20.83 35.48 -7.27
C ASN A 318 -20.65 34.19 -8.09
N SER A 319 -21.56 33.93 -9.01
CA SER A 319 -21.55 32.72 -9.87
C SER A 319 -20.37 32.66 -10.85
N GLU A 320 -19.55 33.70 -10.90
CA GLU A 320 -18.41 33.83 -11.80
C GLU A 320 -17.10 33.33 -11.14
N ALA A 321 -17.12 33.07 -9.83
CA ALA A 321 -15.96 32.66 -9.02
C ALA A 321 -16.24 31.37 -8.23
N ILE A 322 -16.28 30.23 -8.93
CA ILE A 322 -16.49 28.90 -8.31
C ILE A 322 -15.17 28.31 -7.80
N GLY A 323 -14.06 28.58 -8.49
CA GLY A 323 -12.72 28.10 -8.15
C GLY A 323 -12.08 28.92 -7.04
N GLU A 324 -12.54 28.78 -5.80
CA GLU A 324 -12.13 29.59 -4.64
C GLU A 324 -10.62 29.91 -4.58
N ASP A 325 -9.77 28.90 -4.75
CA ASP A 325 -8.33 29.02 -4.56
C ASP A 325 -7.61 29.68 -5.75
N LEU A 326 -7.71 29.08 -6.93
CA LEU A 326 -7.12 29.65 -8.14
C LEU A 326 -7.63 31.08 -8.39
N HIS A 327 -8.92 31.31 -8.14
CA HIS A 327 -9.53 32.62 -8.26
C HIS A 327 -8.89 33.63 -7.29
N MET A 328 -8.76 33.28 -6.01
CA MET A 328 -8.12 34.16 -5.03
C MET A 328 -6.63 34.40 -5.34
N TYR A 329 -5.92 33.39 -5.84
CA TYR A 329 -4.55 33.58 -6.34
C TYR A 329 -4.51 34.60 -7.48
N THR A 330 -5.38 34.48 -8.49
CA THR A 330 -5.42 35.43 -9.61
C THR A 330 -5.81 36.83 -9.15
N LYS A 331 -6.75 36.97 -8.20
CA LYS A 331 -7.09 38.25 -7.57
C LYS A 331 -5.87 38.91 -6.93
N CYS A 332 -5.17 38.17 -6.06
CA CYS A 332 -3.95 38.64 -5.39
C CYS A 332 -2.86 39.01 -6.39
N PHE A 333 -2.69 38.19 -7.42
CA PHE A 333 -1.70 38.39 -8.48
C PHE A 333 -1.92 39.71 -9.21
N PHE A 334 -3.15 39.99 -9.65
CA PHE A 334 -3.46 41.23 -10.37
C PHE A 334 -3.55 42.45 -9.45
N ALA A 335 -3.96 42.29 -8.19
CA ALA A 335 -3.94 43.38 -7.21
C ALA A 335 -2.52 43.90 -6.93
N LEU A 336 -1.51 43.04 -7.08
CA LEU A 336 -0.08 43.39 -6.95
C LEU A 336 0.59 43.67 -8.31
N ASN A 337 -0.18 43.94 -9.37
CA ASN A 337 0.32 44.17 -10.73
C ASN A 337 1.25 43.04 -11.24
N GLY A 338 1.00 41.79 -10.85
CA GLY A 338 1.81 40.63 -11.21
C GLY A 338 3.00 40.34 -10.30
N ASN A 339 3.25 41.16 -9.27
CA ASN A 339 4.38 41.03 -8.35
C ASN A 339 4.10 40.11 -7.13
N LEU A 340 3.07 39.26 -7.19
CA LEU A 340 2.78 38.30 -6.13
C LEU A 340 3.94 37.29 -5.99
N THR A 341 4.33 37.02 -4.75
CA THR A 341 5.35 36.02 -4.42
C THR A 341 4.68 34.79 -3.81
N VAL A 342 4.99 33.60 -4.36
CA VAL A 342 4.49 32.31 -3.85
C VAL A 342 5.65 31.50 -3.32
N ARG A 343 5.49 30.89 -2.14
CA ARG A 343 6.50 30.01 -1.54
C ARG A 343 5.93 28.63 -1.23
N THR A 344 6.66 27.60 -1.64
CA THR A 344 6.27 26.20 -1.42
C THR A 344 6.57 25.76 0.02
N VAL A 345 5.56 25.30 0.75
CA VAL A 345 5.68 24.72 2.09
C VAL A 345 5.92 23.22 1.96
N LEU A 346 7.16 22.75 2.15
CA LEU A 346 7.55 21.35 1.97
C LEU A 346 7.01 20.41 3.08
N SER A 347 5.69 20.23 3.09
CA SER A 347 4.94 19.43 4.06
C SER A 347 3.81 18.69 3.34
N PRO A 348 3.84 17.34 3.32
CA PRO A 348 2.73 16.54 2.79
C PRO A 348 1.41 16.83 3.52
N ILE A 349 0.31 16.94 2.77
CA ILE A 349 -1.05 17.06 3.29
C ILE A 349 -1.83 15.86 2.72
N SER A 350 -2.65 15.18 3.52
CA SER A 350 -3.64 14.23 2.98
C SER A 350 -5.03 14.77 3.11
N GLN A 351 -5.81 14.38 2.10
CA GLN A 351 -7.22 14.64 1.92
C GLN A 351 -7.88 13.28 1.68
N SER A 352 -9.16 13.16 2.00
CA SER A 352 -9.88 11.92 1.80
C SER A 352 -10.15 11.69 0.32
N ASN A 353 -10.12 10.42 -0.10
CA ASN A 353 -10.51 10.05 -1.46
C ASN A 353 -12.03 10.25 -1.61
N VAL A 354 -12.47 10.96 -2.65
CA VAL A 354 -13.87 10.93 -3.07
C VAL A 354 -14.32 9.50 -3.39
N THR A 355 -15.23 9.00 -2.57
CA THR A 355 -15.94 7.74 -2.72
C THR A 355 -17.40 7.97 -2.36
N ALA A 356 -18.29 7.20 -2.95
CA ALA A 356 -19.69 7.08 -2.57
C ALA A 356 -19.95 5.84 -1.68
N GLY A 357 -18.90 5.32 -1.02
CA GLY A 357 -18.97 4.08 -0.26
C GLY A 357 -19.23 2.87 -1.16
N GLY A 358 -18.67 2.86 -2.37
CA GLY A 358 -18.80 1.77 -3.35
C GLY A 358 -17.94 0.55 -3.07
N PHE A 359 -16.97 0.65 -2.16
CA PHE A 359 -16.08 -0.45 -1.77
C PHE A 359 -16.90 -1.67 -1.31
N GLY A 360 -16.60 -2.85 -1.87
CA GLY A 360 -17.31 -4.10 -1.57
C GLY A 360 -18.67 -4.30 -2.27
N LYS A 361 -19.19 -3.31 -3.03
CA LYS A 361 -20.52 -3.37 -3.67
C LYS A 361 -20.50 -3.76 -5.16
N GLY A 362 -19.43 -4.39 -5.63
CA GLY A 362 -19.27 -4.86 -7.01
C GLY A 362 -19.42 -3.74 -8.07
N VAL A 363 -20.03 -4.06 -9.22
CA VAL A 363 -20.19 -3.12 -10.36
C VAL A 363 -21.04 -1.90 -10.00
N ILE A 364 -22.03 -2.07 -9.11
CA ILE A 364 -22.88 -0.96 -8.64
C ILE A 364 -22.03 0.02 -7.82
N GLY A 365 -21.18 -0.49 -6.93
CA GLY A 365 -20.22 0.32 -6.17
C GLY A 365 -19.27 1.11 -7.08
N ILE A 366 -18.69 0.46 -8.09
CA ILE A 366 -17.84 1.12 -9.09
C ILE A 366 -18.59 2.27 -9.79
N ARG A 367 -19.83 2.04 -10.22
CA ARG A 367 -20.64 3.08 -10.87
C ARG A 367 -20.94 4.26 -9.94
N MET A 368 -21.20 3.99 -8.66
CA MET A 368 -21.42 5.04 -7.65
C MET A 368 -20.16 5.88 -7.44
N ASP A 369 -19.01 5.23 -7.26
CA ASP A 369 -17.72 5.92 -7.07
C ASP A 369 -17.31 6.70 -8.34
N MET A 370 -17.49 6.12 -9.53
CA MET A 370 -17.29 6.85 -10.80
C MET A 370 -18.24 8.04 -10.91
N GLY A 371 -19.49 7.91 -10.47
CA GLY A 371 -20.45 9.02 -10.42
C GLY A 371 -20.02 10.13 -9.46
N ALA A 372 -19.50 9.79 -8.30
CA ALA A 372 -18.96 10.75 -7.33
C ALA A 372 -17.73 11.48 -7.89
N ARG A 373 -16.81 10.75 -8.52
CA ARG A 373 -15.63 11.32 -9.19
C ARG A 373 -16.00 12.20 -10.37
N TYR A 374 -16.98 11.79 -11.18
CA TYR A 374 -17.49 12.62 -12.27
C TYR A 374 -18.10 13.93 -11.76
N LYS A 375 -18.92 13.89 -10.70
CA LYS A 375 -19.47 15.09 -10.06
C LYS A 375 -18.36 16.00 -9.52
N GLN A 376 -17.31 15.43 -8.94
CA GLN A 376 -16.15 16.20 -8.47
C GLN A 376 -15.40 16.86 -9.65
N ALA A 377 -15.13 16.12 -10.72
CA ALA A 377 -14.46 16.63 -11.92
C ALA A 377 -15.28 17.74 -12.60
N LEU A 378 -16.61 17.61 -12.66
CA LEU A 378 -17.48 18.67 -13.15
C LEU A 378 -17.31 19.96 -12.35
N ARG A 379 -17.23 19.88 -11.01
CA ARG A 379 -16.97 21.07 -10.16
C ARG A 379 -15.62 21.71 -10.47
N HIS A 380 -14.57 20.92 -10.64
CA HIS A 380 -13.23 21.42 -10.97
C HIS A 380 -13.16 22.08 -12.36
N MET A 381 -13.93 21.58 -13.34
CA MET A 381 -14.00 22.17 -14.68
C MET A 381 -14.46 23.63 -14.68
N TRP A 382 -15.28 24.05 -13.70
CA TRP A 382 -15.71 25.44 -13.58
C TRP A 382 -14.57 26.41 -13.25
N GLY A 383 -13.40 25.93 -12.80
CA GLY A 383 -12.18 26.74 -12.64
C GLY A 383 -11.71 27.38 -13.95
N ALA A 384 -12.14 26.87 -15.12
CA ALA A 384 -11.87 27.48 -16.41
C ALA A 384 -12.38 28.94 -16.54
N LEU A 385 -13.34 29.35 -15.71
CA LEU A 385 -13.83 30.74 -15.63
C LEU A 385 -12.71 31.73 -15.24
N ASP A 386 -11.69 31.29 -14.51
CA ASP A 386 -10.58 32.14 -14.06
C ASP A 386 -9.72 32.64 -15.21
N THR A 387 -9.68 31.96 -16.37
CA THR A 387 -9.03 32.51 -17.56
C THR A 387 -9.74 33.76 -18.06
N GLY A 388 -11.07 33.75 -18.06
CA GLY A 388 -11.88 34.91 -18.45
C GLY A 388 -11.66 36.09 -17.49
N PHE A 389 -11.64 35.79 -16.20
CA PHE A 389 -11.34 36.78 -15.16
C PHE A 389 -9.93 37.37 -15.31
N ALA A 390 -8.90 36.52 -15.51
CA ALA A 390 -7.52 36.96 -15.68
C ALA A 390 -7.37 37.90 -16.90
N LEU A 391 -7.98 37.58 -18.04
CA LEU A 391 -7.94 38.45 -19.22
C LEU A 391 -8.60 39.81 -18.98
N TYR A 392 -9.71 39.82 -18.24
CA TYR A 392 -10.35 41.07 -17.82
C TYR A 392 -9.40 41.91 -16.94
N LYS A 393 -8.73 41.27 -15.96
CA LYS A 393 -7.78 41.95 -15.09
C LYS A 393 -6.53 42.47 -15.79
N VAL A 394 -6.05 41.80 -16.84
CA VAL A 394 -4.94 42.32 -17.68
C VAL A 394 -5.32 43.67 -18.30
N ILE A 395 -6.55 43.82 -18.79
CA ILE A 395 -7.04 45.08 -19.35
C ILE A 395 -7.10 46.15 -18.27
N GLU A 396 -7.59 45.81 -17.07
CA GLU A 396 -7.66 46.73 -15.94
C GLU A 396 -6.27 47.22 -15.52
N VAL A 397 -5.28 46.32 -15.43
CA VAL A 397 -3.87 46.68 -15.15
C VAL A 397 -3.30 47.57 -16.25
N TRP A 398 -3.57 47.26 -17.52
CA TRP A 398 -3.09 48.06 -18.65
C TRP A 398 -3.70 49.48 -18.67
N GLN A 399 -4.99 49.60 -18.32
CA GLN A 399 -5.68 50.89 -18.19
C GLN A 399 -5.14 51.73 -17.02
N ASN A 400 -4.75 51.08 -15.92
CA ASN A 400 -4.30 51.73 -14.69
C ASN A 400 -2.77 51.83 -14.55
N ARG A 401 -1.99 51.50 -15.60
CA ARG A 401 -0.52 51.40 -15.58
C ARG A 401 0.25 52.64 -15.09
N GLU A 402 -0.39 53.81 -15.09
CA GLU A 402 0.21 55.10 -14.67
C GLU A 402 -0.05 55.42 -13.17
N ARG A 403 -0.82 54.59 -12.45
CA ARG A 403 -1.15 54.80 -11.03
C ARG A 403 -0.16 54.07 -10.13
N SER A 404 0.61 54.82 -9.34
CA SER A 404 1.62 54.29 -8.39
C SER A 404 1.10 54.02 -6.98
N SER A 405 -0.14 54.42 -6.68
CA SER A 405 -0.79 54.22 -5.38
C SER A 405 -2.18 53.62 -5.56
N CYS A 406 -2.50 52.62 -4.74
CA CYS A 406 -3.83 52.02 -4.66
C CYS A 406 -4.39 52.27 -3.25
N ALA A 407 -5.66 52.67 -3.18
CA ALA A 407 -6.39 52.80 -1.93
C ALA A 407 -7.08 51.47 -1.64
N PHE A 408 -6.77 50.85 -0.50
CA PHE A 408 -7.29 49.55 -0.12
C PHE A 408 -8.35 49.70 0.96
N ARG A 409 -9.47 48.98 0.75
CA ARG A 409 -10.65 49.00 1.60
C ARG A 409 -10.57 47.89 2.65
N PRO A 410 -10.84 48.16 3.94
CA PRO A 410 -10.95 47.12 4.96
C PRO A 410 -12.08 46.12 4.66
N LEU A 411 -11.85 44.84 4.92
CA LEU A 411 -12.77 43.75 4.59
C LEU A 411 -14.13 43.84 5.32
N HIS A 412 -14.20 44.47 6.50
CA HIS A 412 -15.38 44.48 7.38
C HIS A 412 -16.43 45.58 7.08
N GLU A 413 -16.18 46.52 6.16
CA GLU A 413 -17.17 47.57 5.83
C GLU A 413 -18.15 47.15 4.70
N PRO A 414 -19.47 47.37 4.83
CA PRO A 414 -20.50 46.93 3.87
C PRO A 414 -20.51 47.70 2.54
N ALA A 415 -20.76 46.99 1.42
CA ALA A 415 -20.55 47.50 0.05
C ALA A 415 -21.48 48.65 -0.42
N SER A 416 -22.60 48.91 0.26
CA SER A 416 -23.66 49.80 -0.21
C SER A 416 -23.42 51.30 0.00
N GLU A 417 -22.67 51.73 1.02
CA GLU A 417 -22.54 53.17 1.35
C GLU A 417 -21.48 53.94 0.53
N VAL A 418 -20.57 53.26 -0.17
CA VAL A 418 -19.33 53.88 -0.68
C VAL A 418 -19.29 54.11 -2.20
N ARG A 419 -20.29 53.64 -2.97
CA ARG A 419 -20.36 53.92 -4.43
C ARG A 419 -20.37 55.43 -4.76
N LEU A 420 -20.71 56.29 -3.79
CA LEU A 420 -20.67 57.74 -3.95
C LEU A 420 -19.26 58.34 -3.83
N ALA A 421 -18.33 57.74 -3.08
CA ALA A 421 -17.03 58.37 -2.77
C ALA A 421 -15.92 58.06 -3.78
N ALA A 422 -15.87 56.84 -4.34
CA ALA A 422 -14.76 56.39 -5.20
C ALA A 422 -14.72 57.04 -6.61
N ARG A 423 -15.74 57.83 -6.99
CA ARG A 423 -15.73 58.62 -8.23
C ARG A 423 -14.99 59.96 -8.10
N GLN A 424 -14.55 60.35 -6.91
CA GLN A 424 -13.92 61.65 -6.67
C GLN A 424 -12.54 61.54 -6.00
N SER A 425 -11.49 61.24 -6.77
CA SER A 425 -10.16 61.82 -6.51
C SER A 425 -9.29 61.79 -7.78
N LYS A 426 -9.41 62.86 -8.57
CA LYS A 426 -8.38 63.31 -9.53
C LYS A 426 -7.43 64.33 -8.87
N GLY A 427 -7.17 64.18 -7.57
CA GLY A 427 -6.39 65.13 -6.76
C GLY A 427 -4.93 64.71 -6.65
N SER A 428 -4.03 65.70 -6.59
CA SER A 428 -2.60 65.45 -6.40
C SER A 428 -2.31 64.87 -5.00
N PRO A 429 -1.12 64.28 -4.75
CA PRO A 429 -0.77 63.67 -3.47
C PRO A 429 -0.87 64.60 -2.24
N LYS A 430 -0.96 65.92 -2.45
CA LYS A 430 -1.07 66.92 -1.37
C LYS A 430 -2.48 67.06 -0.79
N ASP A 431 -3.52 66.60 -1.49
CA ASP A 431 -4.92 66.76 -1.03
C ASP A 431 -5.35 65.64 -0.05
N ALA A 432 -4.62 64.52 0.01
CA ALA A 432 -4.90 63.40 0.90
C ALA A 432 -4.57 63.66 2.39
N ALA A 433 -3.73 64.67 2.68
CA ALA A 433 -3.28 64.97 4.05
C ALA A 433 -4.32 65.77 4.89
N ARG A 434 -5.41 66.26 4.30
CA ARG A 434 -6.45 67.04 4.99
C ARG A 434 -7.74 66.28 5.31
N ALA A 435 -7.94 65.09 4.76
CA ALA A 435 -9.08 64.23 5.09
C ALA A 435 -8.72 63.24 6.21
N GLY A 436 -8.26 63.77 7.34
CA GLY A 436 -8.00 63.00 8.56
C GLY A 436 -9.18 63.10 9.51
N SER A 437 -10.02 62.06 9.53
CA SER A 437 -10.83 61.56 10.66
C SER A 437 -11.98 60.72 10.08
N PHE A 438 -12.02 59.41 10.38
CA PHE A 438 -13.09 58.44 10.07
C PHE A 438 -13.05 57.50 8.85
N THR A 439 -11.94 57.33 8.11
CA THR A 439 -11.87 56.23 7.12
C THR A 439 -10.58 55.42 7.23
N ASP A 440 -10.68 54.13 7.55
CA ASP A 440 -9.61 53.12 7.63
C ASP A 440 -9.03 52.74 6.24
N VAL A 441 -8.94 53.69 5.31
CA VAL A 441 -8.43 53.44 3.95
C VAL A 441 -6.90 53.49 3.97
N THR A 442 -6.26 52.36 3.67
CA THR A 442 -4.79 52.26 3.62
C THR A 442 -4.27 52.56 2.22
N HIS A 443 -3.17 53.31 2.11
CA HIS A 443 -2.48 53.59 0.85
C HIS A 443 -1.18 52.79 0.77
N GLY A 444 -1.08 51.87 -0.19
CA GLY A 444 0.15 51.13 -0.48
C GLY A 444 0.84 51.62 -1.75
N VAL A 445 2.17 51.75 -1.73
CA VAL A 445 2.99 51.99 -2.93
C VAL A 445 3.19 50.65 -3.64
N LEU A 446 2.57 50.47 -4.79
CA LEU A 446 2.68 49.24 -5.57
C LEU A 446 3.84 49.32 -6.58
N LYS A 447 4.54 48.21 -6.78
CA LYS A 447 5.48 48.06 -7.90
C LYS A 447 4.70 48.11 -9.23
N GLY A 448 5.38 48.58 -10.29
CA GLY A 448 4.80 48.61 -11.64
C GLY A 448 4.48 47.21 -12.18
N PRO A 449 3.71 47.12 -13.28
CA PRO A 449 3.25 45.85 -13.82
C PRO A 449 4.38 44.96 -14.36
N ASP A 450 4.44 43.71 -13.87
CA ASP A 450 5.34 42.67 -14.36
C ASP A 450 4.64 41.86 -15.47
N TYR A 451 4.79 42.33 -16.70
CA TYR A 451 4.20 41.69 -17.88
C TYR A 451 4.76 40.28 -18.17
N GLN A 452 5.98 39.98 -17.71
CA GLN A 452 6.58 38.66 -17.90
C GLN A 452 5.86 37.62 -17.03
N ARG A 453 5.62 37.95 -15.76
CA ARG A 453 4.84 37.08 -14.87
C ARG A 453 3.39 36.96 -15.32
N ILE A 454 2.79 38.05 -15.82
CA ILE A 454 1.43 38.02 -16.39
C ILE A 454 1.37 37.05 -17.57
N PHE A 455 2.34 37.10 -18.48
CA PHE A 455 2.44 36.16 -19.59
C PHE A 455 2.56 34.71 -19.12
N TYR A 456 3.41 34.44 -18.12
CA TYR A 456 3.54 33.10 -17.55
C TYR A 456 2.22 32.60 -16.95
N LEU A 457 1.51 33.43 -16.19
CA LEU A 457 0.19 33.08 -15.64
C LEU A 457 -0.80 32.72 -16.76
N LEU A 458 -0.93 33.57 -17.79
CA LEU A 458 -1.84 33.31 -18.91
C LEU A 458 -1.47 32.02 -19.65
N HIS A 459 -0.17 31.74 -19.82
CA HIS A 459 0.31 30.49 -20.40
C HIS A 459 -0.03 29.28 -19.52
N ARG A 460 0.11 29.36 -18.19
CA ARG A 460 -0.30 28.29 -17.27
C ARG A 460 -1.81 28.03 -17.35
N LEU A 461 -2.62 29.09 -17.35
CA LEU A 461 -4.07 29.00 -17.49
C LEU A 461 -4.48 28.39 -18.84
N PHE A 462 -3.77 28.71 -19.91
CA PHE A 462 -3.99 28.08 -21.22
C PHE A 462 -3.74 26.57 -21.16
N GLU A 463 -2.60 26.16 -20.61
CA GLU A 463 -2.26 24.74 -20.48
C GLU A 463 -3.22 23.97 -19.56
N ALA A 464 -3.69 24.58 -18.48
CA ALA A 464 -4.61 23.93 -17.56
C ALA A 464 -6.04 23.79 -18.14
N HIS A 465 -6.55 24.86 -18.77
CA HIS A 465 -7.97 24.93 -19.12
C HIS A 465 -8.29 24.58 -20.58
N PHE A 466 -7.34 24.74 -21.51
CA PHE A 466 -7.59 24.57 -22.95
C PHE A 466 -6.86 23.38 -23.54
N LEU A 467 -5.59 23.19 -23.18
CA LEU A 467 -4.72 22.17 -23.79
C LEU A 467 -5.28 20.73 -23.69
N PRO A 468 -5.84 20.26 -22.55
CA PRO A 468 -6.33 18.89 -22.43
C PRO A 468 -7.47 18.58 -23.41
N VAL A 469 -8.41 19.52 -23.54
CA VAL A 469 -9.60 19.37 -24.38
C VAL A 469 -9.26 19.57 -25.86
N GLN A 470 -8.42 20.57 -26.16
CA GLN A 470 -7.98 20.84 -27.53
C GLN A 470 -7.10 19.72 -28.10
N MET A 471 -6.27 19.07 -27.28
CA MET A 471 -5.44 17.96 -27.74
C MET A 471 -6.29 16.81 -28.28
N THR A 472 -7.37 16.44 -27.59
CA THR A 472 -8.31 15.43 -28.08
C THR A 472 -8.90 15.83 -29.44
N GLY A 473 -9.35 17.09 -29.57
CA GLY A 473 -9.88 17.61 -30.83
C GLY A 473 -8.84 17.58 -31.96
N VAL A 474 -7.61 18.03 -31.69
CA VAL A 474 -6.50 18.04 -32.65
C VAL A 474 -6.08 16.63 -33.07
N ILE A 475 -6.05 15.65 -32.16
CA ILE A 475 -5.73 14.25 -32.51
C ILE A 475 -6.78 13.70 -33.48
N LEU A 476 -8.07 13.87 -33.17
CA LEU A 476 -9.16 13.39 -34.02
C LEU A 476 -9.17 14.09 -35.37
N ALA A 477 -9.05 15.42 -35.38
CA ALA A 477 -9.05 16.22 -36.60
C ALA A 477 -7.82 15.94 -37.48
N SER A 478 -6.63 15.79 -36.90
CA SER A 478 -5.41 15.47 -37.66
C SER A 478 -5.41 14.05 -38.22
N ALA A 479 -5.98 13.08 -37.49
CA ALA A 479 -6.17 11.72 -37.99
C ALA A 479 -7.20 11.68 -39.14
N ALA A 480 -8.33 12.38 -38.99
CA ALA A 480 -9.32 12.53 -40.05
C ALA A 480 -8.73 13.24 -41.28
N TYR A 481 -7.93 14.29 -41.09
CA TYR A 481 -7.28 15.01 -42.18
C TYR A 481 -6.34 14.08 -42.96
N LYS A 482 -5.47 13.34 -42.27
CA LYS A 482 -4.58 12.36 -42.91
C LYS A 482 -5.33 11.27 -43.67
N TRP A 483 -6.50 10.85 -43.18
CA TRP A 483 -7.35 9.89 -43.87
C TRP A 483 -8.00 10.49 -45.14
N VAL A 484 -8.48 11.74 -45.06
CA VAL A 484 -9.09 12.45 -46.20
C VAL A 484 -8.05 12.80 -47.27
N THR A 485 -6.82 13.15 -46.91
CA THR A 485 -5.75 13.50 -47.88
C THR A 485 -4.87 12.31 -48.30
N ASP A 486 -5.27 11.08 -47.95
CA ASP A 486 -4.49 9.89 -48.30
C ASP A 486 -4.52 9.63 -49.81
N GLY A 487 -3.35 9.59 -50.45
CA GLY A 487 -3.19 9.41 -51.90
C GLY A 487 -3.23 10.69 -52.75
N THR A 488 -3.42 11.88 -52.17
CA THR A 488 -3.35 13.16 -52.90
C THR A 488 -1.94 13.78 -52.84
N PRO A 489 -1.47 14.50 -53.89
CA PRO A 489 -0.21 15.24 -53.84
C PRO A 489 -0.19 16.25 -52.69
N ASP A 490 0.95 16.43 -52.01
CA ASP A 490 1.09 17.43 -50.93
C ASP A 490 1.21 18.85 -51.50
N ILE A 491 0.08 19.40 -51.95
CA ILE A 491 0.01 20.72 -52.61
C ILE A 491 0.50 21.84 -51.69
N HIS A 492 0.39 21.67 -50.37
CA HIS A 492 0.73 22.69 -49.37
C HIS A 492 2.05 22.44 -48.64
N GLY A 493 2.72 21.32 -48.88
CA GLY A 493 4.01 20.97 -48.24
C GLY A 493 3.92 20.79 -46.73
N VAL A 494 2.78 20.34 -46.20
CA VAL A 494 2.51 20.26 -44.75
C VAL A 494 2.62 18.83 -44.19
N ASN A 495 2.84 17.81 -45.02
CA ASN A 495 2.83 16.42 -44.55
C ASN A 495 3.90 16.10 -43.52
N TRP A 496 5.07 16.76 -43.59
CA TRP A 496 6.16 16.60 -42.62
C TRP A 496 5.74 17.03 -41.21
N ILE A 497 4.87 18.04 -41.09
CA ILE A 497 4.37 18.55 -39.81
C ILE A 497 3.66 17.43 -39.04
N PHE A 498 2.80 16.66 -39.72
CA PHE A 498 2.08 15.56 -39.11
C PHE A 498 3.00 14.38 -38.75
N SER A 499 4.08 14.17 -39.50
CA SER A 499 5.12 13.19 -39.14
C SER A 499 5.85 13.60 -37.85
N VAL A 500 6.19 14.89 -37.71
CA VAL A 500 6.76 15.44 -36.47
C VAL A 500 5.77 15.31 -35.31
N CYS A 501 4.49 15.65 -35.52
CA CYS A 501 3.45 15.50 -34.50
C CYS A 501 3.32 14.04 -34.02
N LYS A 502 3.45 13.06 -34.92
CA LYS A 502 3.47 11.63 -34.55
C LYS A 502 4.64 11.30 -33.63
N GLY A 503 5.85 11.79 -33.95
CA GLY A 503 7.03 11.62 -33.10
C GLY A 503 6.87 12.25 -31.72
N LEU A 504 6.42 13.51 -31.67
CA LEU A 504 6.15 14.25 -30.43
C LEU A 504 5.12 13.55 -29.54
N ARG A 505 4.09 12.93 -30.14
CA ARG A 505 3.08 12.15 -29.40
C ARG A 505 3.67 10.90 -28.75
N THR A 506 4.47 10.14 -29.49
CA THR A 506 5.15 8.96 -28.94
C THR A 506 6.09 9.34 -27.80
N PHE A 507 6.86 10.42 -27.98
CA PHE A 507 7.75 10.93 -26.96
C PHE A 507 6.98 11.40 -25.71
N GLY A 508 5.91 12.18 -25.89
CA GLY A 508 5.02 12.61 -24.80
C GLY A 508 4.42 11.45 -23.99
N PHE A 509 4.08 10.33 -24.66
CA PHE A 509 3.61 9.13 -23.95
C PHE A 509 4.69 8.51 -23.06
N ILE A 510 5.93 8.42 -23.55
CA ILE A 510 7.08 7.93 -22.78
C ILE A 510 7.37 8.85 -21.59
N GLU A 511 7.29 10.17 -21.78
CA GLU A 511 7.49 11.14 -20.71
C GLU A 511 6.43 11.03 -19.61
N VAL A 512 5.16 10.79 -19.96
CA VAL A 512 4.10 10.55 -18.95
C VAL A 512 4.36 9.27 -18.16
N ALA A 513 4.83 8.20 -18.81
CA ALA A 513 5.23 6.98 -18.10
C ALA A 513 6.40 7.24 -17.14
N PHE A 514 7.40 8.03 -17.56
CA PHE A 514 8.51 8.44 -16.71
C PHE A 514 8.06 9.35 -15.55
N TYR A 515 7.12 10.27 -15.78
CA TYR A 515 6.49 11.08 -14.74
C TYR A 515 5.84 10.21 -13.67
N LEU A 516 5.08 9.17 -14.06
CA LEU A 516 4.44 8.26 -13.10
C LEU A 516 5.47 7.53 -12.21
N PHE A 517 6.61 7.14 -12.77
CA PHE A 517 7.71 6.54 -12.00
C PHE A 517 8.32 7.52 -10.97
N LEU A 518 8.56 8.78 -11.37
CA LEU A 518 9.05 9.82 -10.44
C LEU A 518 8.00 10.14 -9.37
N TYR A 519 6.72 10.21 -9.76
CA TYR A 519 5.61 10.47 -8.86
C TYR A 519 5.45 9.38 -7.80
N GLU A 520 5.67 8.10 -8.15
CA GLU A 520 5.64 7.00 -7.18
C GLU A 520 6.68 7.20 -6.06
N SER A 521 7.88 7.67 -6.41
CA SER A 521 8.94 7.97 -5.44
C SER A 521 8.55 9.13 -4.51
N TYR A 522 8.00 10.21 -5.08
CA TYR A 522 7.44 11.33 -4.34
C TYR A 522 6.35 10.86 -3.36
N HIS A 523 5.41 10.07 -3.87
CA HIS A 523 4.25 9.57 -3.13
C HIS A 523 4.66 8.68 -1.95
N LYS A 524 5.60 7.75 -2.15
CA LYS A 524 6.14 6.89 -1.08
C LYS A 524 6.79 7.70 0.04
N ILE A 525 7.56 8.73 -0.31
CA ILE A 525 8.19 9.61 0.69
C ILE A 525 7.12 10.39 1.46
N ALA A 526 6.14 10.98 0.76
CA ALA A 526 5.03 11.68 1.39
C ALA A 526 4.25 10.79 2.36
N LEU A 527 3.94 9.55 1.97
CA LEU A 527 3.29 8.56 2.82
C LEU A 527 4.13 8.20 4.04
N SER A 528 5.41 7.87 3.87
CA SER A 528 6.28 7.49 5.00
C SER A 528 6.46 8.63 6.04
N ILE A 529 6.59 9.87 5.59
CA ILE A 529 6.67 11.05 6.49
C ILE A 529 5.38 11.16 7.30
N ARG A 530 4.25 10.93 6.65
CA ARG A 530 2.93 11.06 7.27
C ARG A 530 2.61 9.92 8.23
N GLU A 531 2.87 8.68 7.83
CA GLU A 531 2.73 7.49 8.67
C GLU A 531 3.53 7.65 9.96
N LYS A 532 4.77 8.13 9.86
CA LYS A 532 5.62 8.41 11.04
C LYS A 532 5.01 9.46 11.97
N GLU A 533 4.40 10.52 11.44
CA GLU A 533 3.73 11.53 12.28
C GLU A 533 2.41 11.04 12.87
N MET A 534 1.56 10.38 12.10
CA MET A 534 0.31 9.80 12.61
C MET A 534 0.58 8.82 13.75
N ASN A 535 1.63 7.99 13.61
CA ASN A 535 2.11 7.10 14.66
C ASN A 535 2.59 7.87 15.90
N ASN A 536 3.35 8.96 15.73
CA ASN A 536 3.85 9.76 16.85
C ASN A 536 2.74 10.46 17.65
N VAL A 537 1.64 10.80 16.97
CA VAL A 537 0.53 11.56 17.53
C VAL A 537 -0.55 10.64 18.11
N GLY A 538 -0.46 9.32 17.88
CA GLY A 538 -1.48 8.36 18.27
C GLY A 538 -2.77 8.50 17.46
N LEU A 539 -2.73 9.22 16.34
CA LEU A 539 -3.83 9.38 15.36
C LEU A 539 -3.66 8.46 14.15
N ALA A 540 -2.63 7.62 14.14
CA ALA A 540 -2.67 6.39 13.38
C ALA A 540 -3.70 5.48 14.04
N GLU A 541 -4.98 5.79 13.82
CA GLU A 541 -6.02 4.80 14.02
C GLU A 541 -5.69 3.63 13.10
N ALA A 542 -5.65 2.46 13.73
CA ALA A 542 -5.95 1.22 13.08
C ALA A 542 -7.17 1.47 12.19
N ASP A 543 -7.01 1.42 10.86
CA ASP A 543 -7.84 0.51 10.09
C ASP A 543 -7.48 0.33 8.62
N GLY A 544 -7.14 -0.92 8.35
CA GLY A 544 -7.75 -1.68 7.26
C GLY A 544 -8.50 -2.91 7.79
N SER A 545 -9.03 -2.91 9.02
CA SER A 545 -9.81 -4.04 9.58
C SER A 545 -10.74 -3.62 10.74
N THR A 546 -11.78 -2.83 10.48
CA THR A 546 -12.85 -2.60 11.48
C THR A 546 -13.66 -3.87 11.66
N ASP A 547 -13.46 -4.55 12.78
CA ASP A 547 -14.52 -5.05 13.67
C ASP A 547 -13.91 -5.42 15.04
N THR A 548 -13.73 -4.44 15.94
CA THR A 548 -13.71 -4.70 17.39
C THR A 548 -14.33 -3.57 18.19
N VAL A 549 -15.52 -3.87 18.72
CA VAL A 549 -15.88 -3.83 20.15
C VAL A 549 -15.15 -2.81 21.04
N PHE A 550 -15.96 -1.88 21.58
CA PHE A 550 -15.71 -1.08 22.78
C PHE A 550 -14.87 -1.80 23.85
N LEU A 551 -13.68 -1.29 24.14
CA LEU A 551 -12.99 -1.56 25.41
C LEU A 551 -13.18 -0.38 26.37
N PRO A 552 -13.80 -0.58 27.55
CA PRO A 552 -13.88 0.46 28.56
C PRO A 552 -12.55 0.62 29.30
N ARG A 553 -12.25 1.87 29.67
CA ARG A 553 -11.16 2.27 30.57
C ARG A 553 -11.15 1.40 31.84
N SER A 554 -10.12 0.58 31.99
CA SER A 554 -9.75 -0.01 33.28
C SER A 554 -9.00 1.01 34.12
N SER A 555 -9.62 1.34 35.24
CA SER A 555 -9.13 2.20 36.31
C SER A 555 -8.16 1.45 37.23
N LYS A 556 -7.14 2.19 37.68
CA LYS A 556 -6.42 2.08 38.96
C LYS A 556 -5.53 0.86 39.20
N GLU A 557 -4.26 1.21 39.44
CA GLU A 557 -3.38 0.68 40.49
C GLU A 557 -3.87 -0.60 41.19
N GLY A 558 -3.26 -1.71 40.83
CA GLY A 558 -3.26 -2.96 41.58
C GLY A 558 -1.85 -3.51 41.60
N THR A 559 -1.20 -3.39 42.74
CA THR A 559 0.08 -3.98 43.11
C THR A 559 0.08 -5.48 42.74
N SER A 560 0.86 -5.88 41.74
CA SER A 560 1.17 -7.29 41.49
C SER A 560 2.67 -7.51 41.57
N THR A 561 3.10 -7.92 42.76
CA THR A 561 4.40 -8.50 43.06
C THR A 561 4.44 -9.96 42.60
N ARG A 562 5.18 -10.23 41.51
CA ARG A 562 5.84 -11.52 41.16
C ARG A 562 6.49 -11.34 39.77
N ALA A 563 7.73 -11.69 39.48
CA ALA A 563 8.91 -12.09 40.24
C ALA A 563 10.10 -11.86 39.29
N GLY A 564 11.15 -11.19 39.76
CA GLY A 564 12.47 -11.40 39.16
C GLY A 564 12.92 -12.80 39.56
N LEU A 565 12.75 -13.77 38.68
CA LEU A 565 13.29 -15.12 38.85
C LEU A 565 14.53 -15.23 37.96
N ALA A 566 15.64 -15.66 38.56
CA ALA A 566 16.74 -16.26 37.83
C ALA A 566 16.13 -17.38 36.95
N MET A 567 16.22 -17.25 35.62
CA MET A 567 15.64 -18.23 34.71
C MET A 567 16.58 -19.44 34.61
N ASP A 568 16.22 -20.52 35.29
CA ASP A 568 16.75 -21.85 34.97
C ASP A 568 16.26 -22.28 33.58
N ASP A 569 17.08 -23.07 32.88
CA ASP A 569 16.74 -23.61 31.57
C ASP A 569 15.51 -24.54 31.68
N PRO A 570 14.50 -24.42 30.79
CA PRO A 570 13.34 -25.30 30.84
C PRO A 570 13.75 -26.74 30.51
N SER A 571 13.22 -27.69 31.29
CA SER A 571 13.46 -29.12 31.09
C SER A 571 12.80 -29.68 29.82
N ALA A 572 11.79 -28.98 29.27
CA ALA A 572 11.14 -29.35 28.02
C ALA A 572 10.63 -28.12 27.23
N ILE A 573 10.57 -28.26 25.91
CA ILE A 573 10.05 -27.27 24.96
C ILE A 573 9.04 -27.96 24.04
N THR A 574 7.84 -27.40 23.97
CA THR A 574 6.78 -27.89 23.09
C THR A 574 6.62 -26.97 21.87
N VAL A 575 6.75 -27.57 20.69
CA VAL A 575 6.65 -26.89 19.38
C VAL A 575 5.41 -27.38 18.66
N LEU A 576 4.65 -26.47 18.07
CA LEU A 576 3.47 -26.77 17.25
C LEU A 576 3.61 -26.14 15.87
N THR A 577 3.24 -26.87 14.82
CA THR A 577 3.15 -26.36 13.45
C THR A 577 1.77 -26.58 12.84
N LEU A 578 1.28 -25.62 12.05
CA LEU A 578 -0.01 -25.70 11.35
C LEU A 578 -0.02 -24.92 10.04
N ASN A 579 -0.35 -25.60 8.93
CA ASN A 579 -0.84 -24.95 7.73
C ASN A 579 -2.28 -24.46 7.97
N CYS A 580 -2.52 -23.14 7.85
CA CYS A 580 -3.78 -22.48 8.22
C CYS A 580 -4.81 -22.42 7.08
N TRP A 581 -4.40 -22.70 5.84
CA TRP A 581 -5.23 -22.55 4.65
C TRP A 581 -5.95 -21.19 4.59
N GLY A 582 -5.18 -20.09 4.70
CA GLY A 582 -5.67 -18.72 4.83
C GLY A 582 -5.71 -17.92 3.51
N LEU A 583 -6.00 -18.56 2.38
CA LEU A 583 -6.00 -17.90 1.06
C LEU A 583 -7.16 -16.90 0.92
N LYS A 584 -6.85 -15.61 0.76
CA LYS A 584 -7.82 -14.49 0.83
C LYS A 584 -9.11 -14.69 0.02
N PHE A 585 -9.02 -15.20 -1.21
CA PHE A 585 -10.16 -15.33 -2.14
C PHE A 585 -10.61 -16.77 -2.38
N VAL A 586 -9.92 -17.76 -1.80
CA VAL A 586 -10.16 -19.20 -2.07
C VAL A 586 -10.72 -19.88 -0.82
N SER A 587 -10.18 -19.55 0.34
CA SER A 587 -10.52 -20.18 1.60
C SER A 587 -11.86 -19.68 2.13
N ALA A 588 -12.83 -20.58 2.28
CA ALA A 588 -14.12 -20.27 2.89
C ALA A 588 -13.98 -20.02 4.40
N PHE A 589 -14.80 -19.10 4.94
CA PHE A 589 -14.84 -18.70 6.37
C PHE A 589 -13.44 -18.41 6.95
N ARG A 590 -12.61 -17.72 6.16
CA ARG A 590 -11.20 -17.51 6.49
C ARG A 590 -11.04 -16.82 7.85
N GLU A 591 -11.74 -15.71 8.06
CA GLU A 591 -11.59 -14.87 9.25
C GLU A 591 -12.06 -15.62 10.51
N GLU A 592 -13.20 -16.31 10.42
CA GLU A 592 -13.76 -17.09 11.52
C GLU A 592 -12.85 -18.26 11.90
N ARG A 593 -12.32 -19.00 10.91
CA ARG A 593 -11.39 -20.12 11.15
C ARG A 593 -10.06 -19.66 11.73
N LEU A 594 -9.48 -18.58 11.22
CA LEU A 594 -8.20 -18.06 11.73
C LEU A 594 -8.34 -17.50 13.15
N ALA A 595 -9.45 -16.84 13.47
CA ALA A 595 -9.75 -16.45 14.85
C ALA A 595 -9.88 -17.67 15.77
N GLU A 596 -10.54 -18.74 15.32
CA GLU A 596 -10.66 -19.97 16.09
C GLU A 596 -9.31 -20.69 16.29
N ILE A 597 -8.45 -20.70 15.27
CA ILE A 597 -7.05 -21.16 15.42
C ILE A 597 -6.37 -20.37 16.55
N GLY A 598 -6.50 -19.05 16.58
CA GLY A 598 -5.96 -18.20 17.65
C GLY A 598 -6.48 -18.57 19.04
N ARG A 599 -7.79 -18.82 19.19
CA ARG A 599 -8.38 -19.24 20.48
C ARG A 599 -7.85 -20.59 20.94
N ARG A 600 -7.75 -21.56 20.03
CA ARG A 600 -7.20 -22.89 20.36
C ARG A 600 -5.74 -22.79 20.76
N LEU A 601 -4.92 -22.05 20.00
CA LEU A 601 -3.52 -21.83 20.37
C LEU A 601 -3.38 -21.22 21.77
N ALA A 602 -4.23 -20.25 22.12
CA ALA A 602 -4.22 -19.65 23.45
C ALA A 602 -4.49 -20.70 24.55
N VAL A 603 -5.46 -21.59 24.34
CA VAL A 603 -5.75 -22.71 25.27
C VAL A 603 -4.58 -23.70 25.35
N LEU A 604 -4.03 -24.11 24.19
CA LEU A 604 -2.92 -25.07 24.13
C LEU A 604 -1.63 -24.51 24.77
N ALA A 605 -1.43 -23.19 24.75
CA ALA A 605 -0.28 -22.52 25.36
C ALA A 605 -0.52 -22.14 26.84
N ALA A 606 -1.77 -22.02 27.29
CA ALA A 606 -2.11 -21.66 28.67
C ALA A 606 -2.20 -22.84 29.63
N ALA A 607 -2.57 -24.04 29.16
CA ALA A 607 -2.99 -25.14 30.03
C ALA A 607 -1.87 -26.15 30.31
N PRO A 608 -1.31 -26.20 31.55
CA PRO A 608 -0.40 -27.26 31.97
C PRO A 608 -1.09 -28.57 32.37
N ASP A 609 -2.42 -28.60 32.60
CA ASP A 609 -3.13 -29.76 33.19
C ASP A 609 -4.37 -30.23 32.39
N ALA A 610 -4.48 -29.89 31.10
CA ALA A 610 -5.61 -30.34 30.29
C ALA A 610 -5.56 -31.87 30.08
N PRO A 611 -6.63 -32.63 30.42
CA PRO A 611 -6.68 -34.07 30.17
C PRO A 611 -6.53 -34.34 28.68
N ASP A 612 -5.82 -35.41 28.34
CA ASP A 612 -5.57 -35.80 26.95
C ASP A 612 -6.92 -35.95 26.21
N PRO A 613 -7.17 -35.19 25.11
CA PRO A 613 -8.45 -35.21 24.39
C PRO A 613 -8.76 -36.58 23.75
N THR A 614 -7.84 -37.55 23.81
CA THR A 614 -8.08 -38.96 23.42
C THR A 614 -9.00 -39.70 24.39
N GLY A 615 -9.37 -39.12 25.53
CA GLY A 615 -10.32 -39.73 26.46
C GLY A 615 -9.79 -40.94 27.21
N SER A 616 -8.46 -41.15 27.23
CA SER A 616 -7.87 -42.18 28.08
C SER A 616 -8.00 -41.77 29.56
N THR A 617 -8.78 -42.53 30.33
CA THR A 617 -8.94 -42.37 31.78
C THR A 617 -7.77 -42.96 32.57
N ASP A 618 -6.59 -43.10 31.95
CA ASP A 618 -5.42 -43.69 32.57
C ASP A 618 -4.72 -42.65 33.47
N PRO A 619 -4.71 -42.84 34.80
CA PRO A 619 -4.04 -41.92 35.73
C PRO A 619 -2.51 -41.85 35.54
N SER A 620 -1.93 -42.73 34.71
CA SER A 620 -0.51 -42.77 34.39
C SER A 620 -0.11 -42.04 33.10
N SER A 621 -1.07 -41.45 32.37
CA SER A 621 -0.79 -40.72 31.14
C SER A 621 -0.07 -39.39 31.43
N PRO A 622 1.06 -39.08 30.75
CA PRO A 622 1.86 -37.91 31.05
C PRO A 622 1.10 -36.61 30.81
N VAL A 623 1.14 -35.72 31.79
CA VAL A 623 0.58 -34.37 31.73
C VAL A 623 1.18 -33.62 30.55
N ARG A 624 0.34 -33.05 29.69
CA ARG A 624 0.76 -32.31 28.51
C ARG A 624 1.44 -30.98 28.91
N PRO A 625 2.69 -30.73 28.51
CA PRO A 625 3.30 -29.42 28.69
C PRO A 625 2.70 -28.35 27.76
N PRO A 626 2.68 -27.08 28.18
CA PRO A 626 2.12 -25.99 27.41
C PRO A 626 2.92 -25.70 26.14
N VAL A 627 2.23 -25.42 25.04
CA VAL A 627 2.85 -25.05 23.76
C VAL A 627 3.64 -23.76 23.93
N SER A 628 4.94 -23.81 23.61
CA SER A 628 5.87 -22.70 23.84
C SER A 628 6.27 -21.96 22.56
N ILE A 629 6.27 -22.67 21.42
CA ILE A 629 6.61 -22.13 20.10
C ILE A 629 5.58 -22.63 19.09
N VAL A 630 5.05 -21.72 18.26
CA VAL A 630 4.10 -22.02 17.20
C VAL A 630 4.64 -21.52 15.86
N ALA A 631 4.57 -22.36 14.83
CA ALA A 631 4.93 -22.04 13.46
C ALA A 631 3.72 -22.21 12.54
N LEU A 632 3.36 -21.15 11.81
CA LEU A 632 2.19 -21.15 10.93
C LEU A 632 2.61 -21.06 9.46
N GLN A 633 1.93 -21.84 8.61
CA GLN A 633 2.03 -21.78 7.15
C GLN A 633 0.69 -21.36 6.55
N GLU A 634 0.70 -20.84 5.32
CA GLU A 634 -0.47 -20.27 4.63
C GLU A 634 -1.25 -19.20 5.43
N CYS A 635 -0.57 -18.50 6.32
CA CYS A 635 -1.09 -17.29 6.94
C CYS A 635 -0.78 -16.11 6.00
N TRP A 636 -1.64 -15.88 5.00
CA TRP A 636 -1.35 -14.92 3.92
C TRP A 636 -1.70 -13.47 4.26
N CYS A 637 -2.76 -13.23 5.04
CA CYS A 637 -3.20 -11.89 5.38
C CYS A 637 -2.59 -11.43 6.71
N GLN A 638 -2.05 -10.20 6.74
CA GLN A 638 -1.49 -9.62 7.96
C GLN A 638 -2.56 -9.45 9.06
N SER A 639 -3.79 -9.09 8.69
CA SER A 639 -4.93 -8.98 9.61
C SER A 639 -5.27 -10.29 10.31
N ASP A 640 -5.19 -11.42 9.58
CA ASP A 640 -5.46 -12.75 10.14
C ASP A 640 -4.37 -13.11 11.16
N PHE A 641 -3.10 -12.80 10.86
CA PHE A 641 -1.99 -12.97 11.81
C PHE A 641 -2.14 -12.09 13.05
N GLU A 642 -2.48 -10.81 12.88
CA GLU A 642 -2.69 -9.87 13.99
C GLU A 642 -3.83 -10.33 14.90
N THR A 643 -4.89 -10.92 14.34
CA THR A 643 -5.99 -11.53 15.10
C THR A 643 -5.49 -12.71 15.95
N VAL A 644 -4.73 -13.63 15.34
CA VAL A 644 -4.13 -14.76 16.06
C VAL A 644 -3.18 -14.28 17.16
N GLN A 645 -2.36 -13.27 16.87
CA GLN A 645 -1.42 -12.68 17.82
C GLN A 645 -2.14 -11.99 18.98
N ALA A 646 -3.22 -11.27 18.72
CA ALA A 646 -4.03 -10.62 19.75
C ALA A 646 -4.65 -11.65 20.69
N LEU A 647 -5.20 -12.73 20.16
CA LEU A 647 -5.83 -13.80 20.95
C LEU A 647 -4.83 -14.62 21.78
N THR A 648 -3.58 -14.71 21.33
CA THR A 648 -2.52 -15.48 22.00
C THR A 648 -1.56 -14.62 22.83
N ARG A 649 -1.78 -13.30 22.88
CA ARG A 649 -0.83 -12.32 23.44
C ARG A 649 -0.40 -12.60 24.88
N ASP A 650 -1.29 -13.12 25.71
CA ASP A 650 -1.02 -13.35 27.14
C ASP A 650 -0.09 -14.55 27.39
N VAL A 651 0.01 -15.47 26.43
CA VAL A 651 0.77 -16.74 26.55
C VAL A 651 1.89 -16.88 25.52
N LEU A 652 1.73 -16.31 24.33
CA LEU A 652 2.71 -16.25 23.25
C LEU A 652 2.93 -14.79 22.78
N PRO A 653 3.46 -13.91 23.66
CA PRO A 653 3.56 -12.46 23.38
C PRO A 653 4.48 -12.11 22.20
N HIS A 654 5.41 -12.98 21.82
CA HIS A 654 6.42 -12.69 20.81
C HIS A 654 6.05 -13.29 19.45
N GLY A 655 5.47 -12.47 18.57
CA GLY A 655 5.05 -12.87 17.23
C GLY A 655 5.89 -12.24 16.11
N LYS A 656 6.16 -13.00 15.04
CA LYS A 656 6.82 -12.55 13.82
C LYS A 656 6.11 -13.06 12.57
N PHE A 657 5.57 -12.11 11.79
CA PHE A 657 5.08 -12.33 10.43
C PHE A 657 6.19 -12.12 9.39
N PHE A 658 6.35 -13.05 8.43
CA PHE A 658 7.40 -13.01 7.41
C PHE A 658 6.87 -12.56 6.05
N ARG A 659 7.70 -11.81 5.31
CA ARG A 659 7.36 -11.23 4.01
C ARG A 659 8.33 -11.77 2.95
N SER A 660 7.81 -12.17 1.80
CA SER A 660 8.55 -12.65 0.62
C SER A 660 7.70 -12.48 -0.64
N GLY A 661 8.34 -12.49 -1.81
CA GLY A 661 7.66 -12.42 -3.11
C GLY A 661 6.73 -11.21 -3.29
N VAL A 662 5.82 -11.32 -4.24
CA VAL A 662 4.80 -10.29 -4.55
C VAL A 662 3.59 -10.42 -3.63
N TRP A 663 3.23 -11.64 -3.22
CA TRP A 663 2.00 -11.93 -2.46
C TRP A 663 2.22 -12.28 -0.98
N GLY A 664 3.47 -12.25 -0.49
CA GLY A 664 3.83 -12.60 0.89
C GLY A 664 4.39 -14.02 1.01
N ALA A 665 5.02 -14.34 2.16
CA ALA A 665 5.60 -15.66 2.41
C ALA A 665 4.58 -16.70 2.90
N GLY A 666 3.48 -16.25 3.51
CA GLY A 666 2.51 -17.11 4.18
C GLY A 666 3.02 -17.73 5.49
N LEU A 667 4.17 -17.28 6.01
CA LEU A 667 4.84 -17.88 7.18
C LEU A 667 4.79 -16.96 8.40
N ALA A 668 4.58 -17.52 9.58
CA ALA A 668 4.62 -16.80 10.85
C ALA A 668 5.16 -17.66 12.01
N VAL A 669 5.71 -17.02 13.03
CA VAL A 669 6.15 -17.65 14.29
C VAL A 669 5.56 -16.90 15.47
N LEU A 670 5.10 -17.62 16.49
CA LEU A 670 4.71 -17.10 17.81
C LEU A 670 5.52 -17.83 18.89
N SER A 671 5.94 -17.14 19.94
CA SER A 671 6.72 -17.72 21.03
C SER A 671 6.40 -17.09 22.38
N CYS A 672 6.50 -17.89 23.43
CA CYS A 672 6.47 -17.40 24.81
C CYS A 672 7.77 -16.67 25.22
N TRP A 673 8.87 -16.86 24.48
CA TRP A 673 10.16 -16.21 24.72
C TRP A 673 10.53 -15.18 23.64
N PRO A 674 11.41 -14.21 23.93
CA PRO A 674 11.78 -13.17 22.98
C PRO A 674 12.41 -13.72 21.69
N ILE A 675 11.85 -13.32 20.55
CA ILE A 675 12.47 -13.48 19.23
C ILE A 675 13.49 -12.36 19.05
N THR A 676 14.74 -12.74 18.85
CA THR A 676 15.87 -11.80 18.95
C THR A 676 16.54 -11.53 17.61
N GLN A 677 16.41 -12.47 16.68
CA GLN A 677 16.75 -12.31 15.29
C GLN A 677 15.66 -12.97 14.46
N ALA A 678 15.35 -12.37 13.30
CA ALA A 678 14.44 -12.97 12.33
C ALA A 678 14.93 -12.64 10.92
N SER A 679 14.91 -13.62 10.03
CA SER A 679 15.25 -13.45 8.62
C SER A 679 14.35 -14.31 7.74
N MET A 680 14.19 -13.90 6.48
CA MET A 680 13.47 -14.67 5.47
C MET A 680 14.44 -14.94 4.32
N HIS A 681 14.57 -16.21 3.94
CA HIS A 681 15.37 -16.62 2.80
C HIS A 681 14.47 -17.23 1.72
N ALA A 682 14.29 -16.54 0.60
CA ALA A 682 13.53 -17.07 -0.53
C ALA A 682 14.33 -18.13 -1.28
N TYR A 683 13.69 -19.24 -1.66
CA TYR A 683 14.33 -20.28 -2.45
C TYR A 683 14.70 -19.77 -3.85
N ALA A 684 15.85 -20.21 -4.36
CA ALA A 684 16.28 -19.87 -5.71
C ALA A 684 15.43 -20.53 -6.80
N LEU A 685 14.89 -21.73 -6.53
CA LEU A 685 14.00 -22.49 -7.40
C LEU A 685 12.60 -22.54 -6.77
N ASN A 686 11.65 -21.81 -7.38
CA ASN A 686 10.37 -21.46 -6.76
C ASN A 686 9.14 -21.66 -7.68
N GLY A 687 9.24 -22.59 -8.62
CA GLY A 687 8.22 -22.88 -9.63
C GLY A 687 8.41 -22.04 -10.90
N ARG A 688 7.33 -21.88 -11.68
CA ARG A 688 7.37 -21.20 -12.98
C ARG A 688 6.45 -19.98 -13.04
N PRO A 689 6.90 -18.88 -13.68
CA PRO A 689 6.05 -17.70 -13.89
C PRO A 689 4.87 -17.99 -14.83
N THR A 690 5.01 -18.97 -15.75
CA THR A 690 3.95 -19.37 -16.68
C THR A 690 2.81 -20.12 -16.00
N ALA A 691 3.04 -20.73 -14.83
CA ALA A 691 2.03 -21.43 -14.05
C ALA A 691 1.31 -20.48 -13.09
N PHE A 692 0.81 -19.35 -13.61
CA PHE A 692 0.24 -18.27 -12.80
C PHE A 692 -0.96 -18.69 -11.95
N TRP A 693 -1.72 -19.70 -12.40
CA TRP A 693 -2.85 -20.26 -11.65
C TRP A 693 -2.43 -21.12 -10.44
N ARG A 694 -1.15 -21.50 -10.34
CA ARG A 694 -0.59 -22.23 -9.19
C ARG A 694 -0.04 -21.30 -8.11
N GLY A 695 0.51 -20.14 -8.51
CA GLY A 695 0.87 -19.06 -7.60
C GLY A 695 2.20 -19.19 -6.84
N ASP A 696 2.79 -20.39 -6.71
CA ASP A 696 4.04 -20.64 -5.95
C ASP A 696 5.21 -19.71 -6.35
N TRP A 697 5.34 -19.38 -7.64
CA TRP A 697 6.39 -18.49 -8.13
C TRP A 697 6.20 -17.03 -7.67
N PHE A 698 4.96 -16.58 -7.50
CA PHE A 698 4.62 -15.19 -7.14
C PHE A 698 4.68 -14.93 -5.63
N VAL A 699 4.44 -15.95 -4.81
CA VAL A 699 4.55 -15.85 -3.34
C VAL A 699 6.01 -15.88 -2.87
N GLY A 700 6.93 -16.42 -3.67
CA GLY A 700 8.34 -16.49 -3.32
C GLY A 700 8.56 -17.36 -2.07
N LYS A 701 8.22 -18.65 -2.15
CA LYS A 701 8.41 -19.61 -1.05
C LYS A 701 9.85 -19.60 -0.54
N GLY A 702 10.04 -19.95 0.73
CA GLY A 702 11.34 -19.85 1.37
C GLY A 702 11.35 -20.33 2.81
N ILE A 703 12.46 -20.07 3.49
CA ILE A 703 12.73 -20.45 4.87
C ILE A 703 12.68 -19.19 5.73
N ALA A 704 11.72 -19.15 6.64
CA ALA A 704 11.64 -18.15 7.70
C ALA A 704 12.46 -18.64 8.90
N SER A 705 13.44 -17.86 9.33
CA SER A 705 14.29 -18.17 10.49
C SER A 705 13.97 -17.21 11.63
N ALA A 706 13.74 -17.74 12.83
CA ALA A 706 13.57 -16.98 14.06
C ALA A 706 14.49 -17.54 15.16
N THR A 707 15.34 -16.69 15.73
CA THR A 707 16.20 -17.04 16.87
C THR A 707 15.50 -16.65 18.17
N VAL A 708 15.00 -17.65 18.89
CA VAL A 708 14.28 -17.51 20.16
C VAL A 708 15.27 -17.68 21.31
N ARG A 709 15.35 -16.70 22.21
CA ARG A 709 16.21 -16.79 23.40
C ARG A 709 15.41 -17.25 24.61
N VAL A 710 15.57 -18.52 24.94
CA VAL A 710 14.89 -19.18 26.05
C VAL A 710 15.52 -18.78 27.38
N SER A 711 16.86 -18.75 27.43
CA SER A 711 17.62 -18.30 28.60
C SER A 711 18.97 -17.69 28.14
N PRO A 712 19.82 -17.19 29.07
CA PRO A 712 21.19 -16.81 28.74
C PRO A 712 22.05 -17.97 28.20
N ARG A 713 21.71 -19.22 28.54
CA ARG A 713 22.45 -20.43 28.17
C ARG A 713 21.79 -21.23 27.06
N LEU A 714 20.53 -20.98 26.72
CA LEU A 714 19.78 -21.75 25.73
C LEU A 714 19.14 -20.85 24.65
N VAL A 715 19.46 -21.18 23.40
CA VAL A 715 18.89 -20.55 22.21
C VAL A 715 18.22 -21.60 21.33
N VAL A 716 17.02 -21.28 20.83
CA VAL A 716 16.28 -22.12 19.89
C VAL A 716 16.20 -21.41 18.54
N ASP A 717 16.74 -22.02 17.49
CA ASP A 717 16.54 -21.57 16.11
C ASP A 717 15.32 -22.28 15.52
N VAL A 718 14.29 -21.52 15.22
CA VAL A 718 13.05 -22.00 14.58
C VAL A 718 13.14 -21.70 13.09
N LEU A 719 13.23 -22.74 12.27
CA LEU A 719 13.23 -22.66 10.82
C LEU A 719 11.87 -23.13 10.31
N VAL A 720 11.04 -22.22 9.81
CA VAL A 720 9.72 -22.51 9.26
C VAL A 720 9.77 -22.50 7.74
N THR A 721 9.17 -23.48 7.09
CA THR A 721 9.05 -23.49 5.62
C THR A 721 7.68 -23.96 5.16
N HIS A 722 7.35 -23.61 3.91
CA HIS A 722 6.28 -24.21 3.13
C HIS A 722 6.85 -24.47 1.73
N THR A 723 7.25 -25.71 1.46
CA THR A 723 7.91 -26.07 0.18
C THR A 723 6.90 -26.21 -0.96
N HIS A 724 7.39 -26.34 -2.19
CA HIS A 724 6.57 -26.40 -3.40
C HIS A 724 5.55 -27.54 -3.36
N ALA A 725 4.30 -27.25 -3.74
CA ALA A 725 3.25 -28.26 -3.75
C ALA A 725 3.47 -29.27 -4.90
N PRO A 726 3.19 -30.58 -4.71
CA PRO A 726 3.54 -31.63 -5.66
C PRO A 726 2.42 -31.83 -6.70
N TYR A 727 2.13 -30.77 -7.47
CA TYR A 727 1.01 -30.71 -8.42
C TYR A 727 1.01 -31.81 -9.51
N GLU A 728 2.18 -32.35 -9.85
CA GLU A 728 2.38 -33.33 -10.92
C GLU A 728 2.91 -34.67 -10.39
N ALA A 729 2.78 -34.91 -9.08
CA ALA A 729 3.30 -36.10 -8.42
C ALA A 729 2.92 -37.40 -9.13
N GLY A 730 3.93 -38.23 -9.41
CA GLY A 730 3.75 -39.54 -10.03
C GLY A 730 3.51 -39.50 -11.53
N ARG A 731 3.66 -38.35 -12.19
CA ARG A 731 3.70 -38.25 -13.66
C ARG A 731 5.15 -38.42 -14.17
N PRO A 732 5.36 -39.00 -15.36
CA PRO A 732 6.71 -39.18 -15.93
C PRO A 732 7.44 -37.86 -16.22
N ASP A 733 6.68 -36.77 -16.33
CA ASP A 733 7.11 -35.42 -16.65
C ASP A 733 6.96 -34.45 -15.48
N ASP A 734 6.99 -34.95 -14.22
CA ASP A 734 6.91 -34.10 -13.03
C ASP A 734 8.02 -33.05 -13.06
N SER A 735 7.55 -31.83 -13.21
CA SER A 735 8.41 -30.71 -13.50
C SER A 735 8.68 -29.86 -12.26
N TYR A 736 8.18 -30.27 -11.09
CA TYR A 736 8.33 -29.57 -9.81
C TYR A 736 9.17 -30.34 -8.79
N LEU A 737 9.43 -31.63 -9.02
CA LEU A 737 10.29 -32.44 -8.15
C LEU A 737 11.68 -31.82 -7.99
N ALA A 738 12.33 -31.36 -9.07
CA ALA A 738 13.63 -30.68 -8.99
C ALA A 738 13.61 -29.43 -8.10
N HIS A 739 12.50 -28.68 -8.10
CA HIS A 739 12.31 -27.53 -7.22
C HIS A 739 12.22 -27.98 -5.77
N GLN A 740 11.37 -28.95 -5.47
CA GLN A 740 11.21 -29.47 -4.12
C GLN A 740 12.52 -30.05 -3.57
N LEU A 741 13.28 -30.79 -4.38
CA LEU A 741 14.59 -31.33 -4.01
C LEU A 741 15.59 -30.23 -3.61
N ALA A 742 15.67 -29.16 -4.39
CA ALA A 742 16.52 -28.00 -4.09
C ALA A 742 16.10 -27.31 -2.79
N GLN A 743 14.79 -27.15 -2.58
CA GLN A 743 14.24 -26.51 -1.37
C GLN A 743 14.51 -27.34 -0.11
N THR A 744 14.34 -28.66 -0.18
CA THR A 744 14.65 -29.57 0.93
C THR A 744 16.15 -29.65 1.22
N TRP A 745 16.99 -29.68 0.18
CA TRP A 745 18.45 -29.63 0.33
C TRP A 745 18.89 -28.37 1.07
N GLU A 746 18.40 -27.21 0.65
CA GLU A 746 18.76 -25.95 1.26
C GLU A 746 18.27 -25.85 2.72
N MET A 747 17.07 -26.35 3.00
CA MET A 747 16.54 -26.41 4.37
C MET A 747 17.43 -27.26 5.28
N GLY A 748 17.87 -28.42 4.81
CA GLY A 748 18.73 -29.33 5.57
C GLY A 748 20.08 -28.70 5.90
N ARG A 749 20.73 -28.13 4.87
CA ARG A 749 22.00 -27.40 5.04
C ARG A 749 21.88 -26.25 6.04
N ARG A 750 20.81 -25.45 5.95
CA ARG A 750 20.59 -24.32 6.86
C ARG A 750 20.30 -24.76 8.30
N ALA A 751 19.61 -25.87 8.49
CA ALA A 751 19.39 -26.45 9.81
C ALA A 751 20.70 -26.89 10.46
N ALA A 752 21.56 -27.57 9.71
CA ALA A 752 22.90 -27.96 10.16
C ALA A 752 23.81 -26.76 10.44
N ALA A 753 23.90 -25.80 9.51
CA ALA A 753 24.67 -24.56 9.72
C ALA A 753 24.16 -23.76 10.93
N ALA A 754 22.86 -23.82 11.23
CA ALA A 754 22.29 -23.23 12.43
C ALA A 754 22.76 -23.94 13.70
N ALA A 755 22.85 -25.26 13.71
CA ALA A 755 23.33 -26.02 14.85
C ALA A 755 24.82 -25.80 15.10
N GLU A 756 25.64 -25.74 14.04
CA GLU A 756 27.10 -25.57 14.13
C GLU A 756 27.53 -24.20 14.68
N ARG A 757 26.76 -23.12 14.42
CA ARG A 757 27.00 -21.80 15.03
C ARG A 757 27.02 -21.83 16.57
N GLY A 758 26.39 -22.84 17.18
CA GLY A 758 26.39 -23.04 18.63
C GLY A 758 27.72 -23.55 19.20
N GLY A 759 28.57 -24.22 18.41
CA GLY A 759 29.84 -24.79 18.85
C GLY A 759 30.94 -23.77 19.14
N LEU A 760 30.71 -22.48 18.86
CA LEU A 760 31.66 -21.38 19.04
C LEU A 760 31.35 -20.48 20.25
N GLY A 761 30.30 -20.77 21.03
CA GLY A 761 29.84 -19.92 22.15
C GLY A 761 29.47 -20.69 23.42
N LEU A 762 29.28 -19.95 24.53
CA LEU A 762 28.92 -20.46 25.86
C LEU A 762 27.44 -20.90 26.02
N SER A 763 26.64 -20.92 24.93
CA SER A 763 25.20 -21.19 24.97
C SER A 763 24.85 -22.44 24.14
N ALA A 764 24.10 -23.38 24.74
CA ALA A 764 23.52 -24.53 24.05
C ALA A 764 22.49 -24.10 23.01
N ARG A 765 22.46 -24.80 21.87
CA ARG A 765 21.60 -24.45 20.73
C ARG A 765 20.79 -25.64 20.24
N LEU A 766 19.46 -25.44 20.22
CA LEU A 766 18.50 -26.36 19.64
C LEU A 766 17.98 -25.78 18.32
N VAL A 767 18.00 -26.56 17.25
CA VAL A 767 17.42 -26.17 15.96
C VAL A 767 16.18 -27.00 15.73
N VAL A 768 15.07 -26.35 15.38
CA VAL A 768 13.83 -27.00 14.96
C VAL A 768 13.46 -26.54 13.55
N ALA A 769 13.34 -27.51 12.64
CA ALA A 769 12.95 -27.32 11.25
C ALA A 769 11.51 -27.81 11.08
N VAL A 770 10.57 -26.88 10.85
CA VAL A 770 9.13 -27.13 10.99
C VAL A 770 8.32 -26.60 9.81
N GLY A 771 7.16 -27.19 9.56
CA GLY A 771 6.18 -26.68 8.59
C GLY A 771 5.65 -27.73 7.65
N ASP A 772 5.01 -27.26 6.58
CA ASP A 772 4.46 -28.08 5.49
C ASP A 772 5.54 -28.31 4.43
N PHE A 773 6.12 -29.50 4.44
CA PHE A 773 7.17 -29.86 3.49
C PHE A 773 6.62 -30.47 2.20
N ASN A 774 5.29 -30.58 2.05
CA ASN A 774 4.64 -31.11 0.85
C ASN A 774 5.21 -32.46 0.36
N MET A 775 5.81 -33.24 1.28
CA MET A 775 6.57 -34.45 0.98
C MET A 775 6.10 -35.60 1.87
N LEU A 776 6.20 -36.82 1.34
CA LEU A 776 5.89 -38.04 2.08
C LEU A 776 7.11 -38.55 2.86
N PRO A 777 6.95 -39.28 3.96
CA PRO A 777 8.07 -39.86 4.69
C PRO A 777 8.88 -40.79 3.77
N GLN A 778 10.21 -40.72 3.83
CA GLN A 778 11.13 -41.51 2.99
C GLN A 778 11.02 -41.28 1.47
N SER A 779 10.27 -40.26 1.03
CA SER A 779 10.33 -39.80 -0.36
C SER A 779 11.70 -39.18 -0.70
N LEU A 780 12.00 -39.01 -1.98
CA LEU A 780 13.28 -38.44 -2.42
C LEU A 780 13.55 -37.05 -1.81
N PRO A 781 12.59 -36.10 -1.71
CA PRO A 781 12.78 -34.84 -0.98
C PRO A 781 13.05 -35.01 0.53
N TYR A 782 12.40 -35.99 1.18
CA TYR A 782 12.65 -36.30 2.59
C TYR A 782 14.11 -36.75 2.80
N GLN A 783 14.59 -37.66 1.95
CA GLN A 783 15.97 -38.14 2.02
C GLN A 783 16.96 -37.00 1.68
N MET A 784 16.61 -36.15 0.72
CA MET A 784 17.43 -34.98 0.33
C MET A 784 17.58 -33.96 1.45
N LEU A 785 16.54 -33.76 2.27
CA LEU A 785 16.62 -32.93 3.48
C LEU A 785 17.67 -33.46 4.46
N GLN A 786 17.66 -34.78 4.72
CA GLN A 786 18.61 -35.43 5.62
C GLN A 786 20.04 -35.42 5.06
N LEU A 787 20.21 -35.65 3.75
CA LEU A 787 21.50 -35.57 3.07
C LEU A 787 22.07 -34.15 3.09
N GLY A 788 21.25 -33.13 2.85
CA GLY A 788 21.68 -31.73 2.92
C GLY A 788 22.18 -31.34 4.31
N ALA A 789 21.49 -31.79 5.36
CA ALA A 789 21.95 -31.59 6.73
C ALA A 789 23.29 -32.28 7.01
N ARG A 790 23.45 -33.54 6.58
CA ARG A 790 24.70 -34.30 6.75
C ARG A 790 25.88 -33.73 5.96
N ALA A 791 25.63 -33.26 4.73
CA ALA A 791 26.66 -32.67 3.88
C ALA A 791 27.24 -31.39 4.50
N GLU A 792 26.40 -30.54 5.10
CA GLU A 792 26.86 -29.35 5.81
C GLU A 792 27.54 -29.74 7.14
N ALA A 793 26.96 -30.66 7.92
CA ALA A 793 27.48 -31.11 9.21
C ALA A 793 28.70 -32.05 9.14
N SER A 794 29.43 -32.08 8.01
CA SER A 794 30.56 -33.00 7.77
C SER A 794 31.67 -32.94 8.83
N THR A 795 31.78 -31.82 9.56
CA THR A 795 32.75 -31.64 10.65
C THR A 795 32.29 -32.22 12.00
N SER A 796 31.00 -32.58 12.11
CA SER A 796 30.33 -32.99 13.34
C SER A 796 29.39 -34.17 13.06
N PRO A 797 29.90 -35.40 12.88
CA PRO A 797 29.11 -36.57 12.46
C PRO A 797 28.00 -36.99 13.45
N SER A 798 28.03 -36.49 14.69
CA SER A 798 26.97 -36.68 15.68
C SER A 798 25.74 -35.78 15.46
N LEU A 799 25.85 -34.73 14.64
CA LEU A 799 24.72 -33.86 14.31
C LEU A 799 23.82 -34.52 13.27
N GLN A 800 22.65 -34.96 13.70
CA GLN A 800 21.62 -35.53 12.83
C GLN A 800 20.33 -34.73 12.90
N LEU A 801 19.70 -34.54 11.74
CA LEU A 801 18.36 -33.94 11.65
C LEU A 801 17.32 -35.06 11.79
N LEU A 802 16.67 -35.12 12.95
CA LEU A 802 15.77 -36.22 13.32
C LEU A 802 14.30 -35.82 13.13
N ASP A 803 13.50 -36.71 12.54
CA ASP A 803 12.03 -36.57 12.43
C ASP A 803 11.40 -36.95 13.77
N SER A 804 10.84 -35.96 14.49
CA SER A 804 10.27 -36.19 15.82
C SER A 804 9.19 -37.26 15.85
N TRP A 805 8.40 -37.38 14.78
CA TRP A 805 7.35 -38.40 14.70
C TRP A 805 7.92 -39.80 14.57
N ARG A 806 8.91 -39.99 13.68
CA ARG A 806 9.48 -41.33 13.42
C ARG A 806 10.39 -41.83 14.53
N VAL A 807 10.93 -40.94 15.35
CA VAL A 807 11.64 -41.33 16.58
C VAL A 807 10.71 -42.11 17.49
N LEU A 808 9.43 -41.70 17.62
CA LEU A 808 8.44 -42.38 18.44
C LEU A 808 7.68 -43.49 17.68
N HIS A 809 7.39 -43.28 16.39
CA HIS A 809 6.64 -44.20 15.53
C HIS A 809 7.51 -44.63 14.32
N PRO A 810 8.54 -45.47 14.52
CA PRO A 810 9.47 -45.86 13.46
C PRO A 810 8.79 -46.63 12.32
N GLN A 811 7.66 -47.30 12.61
CA GLN A 811 6.84 -48.07 11.67
C GLN A 811 5.71 -47.24 11.03
N SER A 812 5.65 -45.91 11.26
CA SER A 812 4.65 -45.03 10.63
C SER A 812 4.69 -45.13 9.10
N SER A 813 3.52 -45.06 8.45
CA SER A 813 3.40 -45.24 7.00
C SER A 813 4.23 -44.24 6.18
N PHE A 814 4.76 -44.69 5.05
CA PHE A 814 5.50 -43.86 4.09
C PHE A 814 4.57 -43.13 3.11
N GLY A 815 3.26 -43.38 3.13
CA GLY A 815 2.31 -42.70 2.27
C GLY A 815 0.87 -43.24 2.39
N PRO A 816 -0.07 -42.70 1.60
CA PRO A 816 -1.45 -43.18 1.63
C PRO A 816 -1.57 -44.65 1.22
N ALA A 817 -2.41 -45.42 1.91
CA ALA A 817 -2.64 -46.84 1.61
C ALA A 817 -3.12 -47.05 0.16
N ALA A 818 -3.95 -46.13 -0.38
CA ALA A 818 -4.37 -46.17 -1.78
C ALA A 818 -3.21 -46.06 -2.78
N CYS A 819 -2.20 -45.24 -2.44
CA CYS A 819 -1.01 -45.06 -3.29
C CYS A 819 -0.12 -46.30 -3.25
N LEU A 820 0.14 -46.83 -2.05
CA LEU A 820 0.93 -48.05 -1.86
C LEU A 820 0.30 -49.26 -2.56
N ALA A 821 -1.03 -49.41 -2.48
CA ALA A 821 -1.75 -50.44 -3.20
C ALA A 821 -1.66 -50.31 -4.72
N LYS A 822 -1.67 -49.07 -5.25
CA LYS A 822 -1.47 -48.82 -6.68
C LYS A 822 -0.04 -49.16 -7.12
N GLN A 823 0.97 -48.79 -6.34
CA GLN A 823 2.37 -49.08 -6.64
C GLN A 823 2.68 -50.58 -6.56
N ALA A 824 2.15 -51.28 -5.56
CA ALA A 824 2.27 -52.73 -5.44
C ALA A 824 1.68 -53.46 -6.66
N ARG A 825 0.52 -53.01 -7.16
CA ARG A 825 -0.11 -53.52 -8.39
C ARG A 825 0.71 -53.23 -9.67
N GLN A 826 1.52 -52.18 -9.68
CA GLN A 826 2.34 -51.80 -10.84
C GLN A 826 3.72 -52.47 -10.87
N LYS A 827 4.36 -52.70 -9.71
CA LYS A 827 5.70 -53.31 -9.62
C LYS A 827 5.71 -54.84 -9.72
N LEU A 828 4.60 -55.50 -9.37
CA LEU A 828 4.46 -56.96 -9.45
C LEU A 828 3.46 -57.33 -10.55
N GLN A 829 3.94 -57.83 -11.69
CA GLN A 829 3.11 -58.56 -12.67
C GLN A 829 2.66 -59.94 -12.12
N THR A 830 2.33 -60.04 -10.83
CA THR A 830 1.92 -61.28 -10.18
C THR A 830 0.72 -61.05 -9.25
N THR A 831 -0.33 -61.84 -9.54
CA THR A 831 -1.58 -62.14 -8.80
C THR A 831 -2.14 -61.11 -7.81
N ALA A 832 -3.44 -60.82 -7.98
CA ALA A 832 -4.28 -59.97 -7.13
C ALA A 832 -4.27 -60.25 -5.61
N ALA A 833 -3.67 -61.37 -5.16
CA ALA A 833 -3.59 -61.78 -3.76
C ALA A 833 -2.66 -60.90 -2.90
N THR A 834 -1.54 -60.40 -3.42
CA THR A 834 -0.57 -59.61 -2.62
C THR A 834 -1.02 -58.15 -2.44
N ALA A 835 -1.75 -57.59 -3.43
CA ALA A 835 -2.35 -56.26 -3.33
C ALA A 835 -3.59 -56.21 -2.42
N ALA A 836 -4.17 -57.37 -2.07
CA ALA A 836 -5.27 -57.50 -1.13
C ALA A 836 -4.80 -57.51 0.35
N GLN A 837 -3.49 -57.56 0.59
CA GLN A 837 -2.88 -57.68 1.92
C GLN A 837 -2.43 -56.34 2.53
N ILE A 838 -2.65 -55.22 1.83
CA ILE A 838 -2.46 -53.88 2.42
C ILE A 838 -3.74 -53.53 3.17
N THR A 839 -3.73 -53.76 4.49
CA THR A 839 -4.80 -53.35 5.39
C THR A 839 -4.97 -51.83 5.31
N VAL A 840 -6.16 -51.37 4.94
CA VAL A 840 -6.47 -49.93 4.95
C VAL A 840 -6.54 -49.48 6.42
N PRO A 841 -5.72 -48.50 6.83
CA PRO A 841 -5.74 -48.00 8.20
C PRO A 841 -7.05 -47.27 8.49
N THR A 842 -7.44 -47.23 9.76
CA THR A 842 -8.58 -46.43 10.20
C THR A 842 -8.20 -44.96 10.34
N ALA A 843 -9.18 -44.06 10.39
CA ALA A 843 -8.98 -42.63 10.60
C ALA A 843 -8.18 -42.34 11.87
N ALA A 844 -8.51 -43.02 12.98
CA ALA A 844 -7.79 -42.93 14.25
C ALA A 844 -6.34 -43.42 14.11
N PHE A 845 -6.12 -44.59 13.51
CA PHE A 845 -4.77 -45.13 13.30
C PHE A 845 -3.92 -44.19 12.44
N ASN A 846 -4.53 -43.55 11.43
CA ASN A 846 -3.85 -42.56 10.63
C ASN A 846 -3.42 -41.34 11.44
N LEU A 847 -4.22 -40.88 12.41
CA LEU A 847 -3.85 -39.75 13.27
C LEU A 847 -2.80 -40.13 14.33
N THR A 848 -2.95 -41.29 14.99
CA THR A 848 -2.14 -41.65 16.16
C THR A 848 -0.82 -42.35 15.79
N GLU A 849 -0.82 -43.23 14.78
CA GLU A 849 0.37 -44.00 14.41
C GLU A 849 1.06 -43.42 13.16
N ASN A 850 0.29 -43.11 12.12
CA ASN A 850 0.88 -42.61 10.87
C ASN A 850 1.18 -41.10 10.90
N GLY A 851 0.54 -40.34 11.79
CA GLY A 851 0.68 -38.88 11.88
C GLY A 851 0.12 -38.16 10.66
N ALA A 852 -1.00 -38.64 10.11
CA ALA A 852 -1.64 -38.06 8.95
C ALA A 852 -2.24 -36.68 9.26
N THR A 853 -1.68 -35.65 8.65
CA THR A 853 -2.09 -34.24 8.85
C THR A 853 -2.99 -33.75 7.73
N SER A 854 -2.97 -34.41 6.56
CA SER A 854 -3.72 -34.00 5.37
C SER A 854 -4.46 -35.20 4.77
N ASP A 855 -5.52 -34.93 4.00
CA ASP A 855 -6.37 -35.92 3.32
C ASP A 855 -7.02 -36.98 4.22
N ASN A 856 -6.99 -36.80 5.54
CA ASN A 856 -7.70 -37.67 6.47
C ASN A 856 -9.23 -37.50 6.29
N VAL A 857 -9.97 -38.60 6.41
CA VAL A 857 -11.43 -38.62 6.27
C VAL A 857 -12.17 -37.72 7.27
N LEU A 858 -11.56 -37.39 8.42
CA LEU A 858 -12.09 -36.44 9.40
C LEU A 858 -11.96 -34.97 8.95
N ASN A 859 -11.11 -34.69 7.96
CA ASN A 859 -10.94 -33.35 7.45
C ASN A 859 -12.07 -33.00 6.46
N THR A 860 -12.95 -32.07 6.85
CA THR A 860 -14.15 -31.74 6.07
C THR A 860 -13.83 -31.14 4.70
N TRP A 861 -12.66 -30.51 4.53
CA TRP A 861 -12.24 -29.89 3.26
C TRP A 861 -11.81 -30.91 2.21
N ARG A 862 -11.64 -32.17 2.63
CA ARG A 862 -11.27 -33.31 1.76
C ARG A 862 -12.45 -34.23 1.48
N TRP A 863 -13.64 -33.92 2.01
CA TRP A 863 -14.87 -34.61 1.67
C TRP A 863 -15.31 -34.40 0.22
N PRO A 864 -16.14 -35.29 -0.35
CA PRO A 864 -16.79 -35.05 -1.63
C PRO A 864 -17.56 -33.72 -1.65
N LYS A 865 -17.54 -33.02 -2.79
CA LYS A 865 -18.13 -31.66 -2.93
C LYS A 865 -19.61 -31.60 -2.55
N ASP A 866 -20.37 -32.66 -2.79
CA ASP A 866 -21.79 -32.73 -2.41
C ASP A 866 -21.97 -32.79 -0.88
N LYS A 867 -21.09 -33.49 -0.16
CA LYS A 867 -21.09 -33.54 1.31
C LYS A 867 -20.65 -32.20 1.89
N GLN A 868 -19.62 -31.57 1.32
CA GLN A 868 -19.22 -30.20 1.69
C GLN A 868 -20.38 -29.21 1.49
N LYS A 869 -21.07 -29.27 0.35
CA LYS A 869 -22.20 -28.37 0.06
C LYS A 869 -23.37 -28.56 1.03
N ARG A 870 -23.70 -29.81 1.39
CA ARG A 870 -24.73 -30.11 2.40
C ARG A 870 -24.36 -29.59 3.78
N LEU A 871 -23.10 -29.78 4.19
CA LEU A 871 -22.56 -29.20 5.42
C LEU A 871 -22.70 -27.67 5.39
N LEU A 872 -22.36 -27.00 4.28
CA LEU A 872 -22.51 -25.54 4.16
C LEU A 872 -23.98 -25.07 4.12
N GLN A 873 -24.89 -25.88 3.57
CA GLN A 873 -26.32 -25.59 3.49
C GLN A 873 -27.01 -25.75 4.84
N SER A 874 -26.59 -26.69 5.68
CA SER A 874 -27.16 -26.85 7.03
C SER A 874 -26.93 -25.60 7.88
N PHE A 875 -25.78 -24.91 7.73
CA PHE A 875 -25.52 -23.64 8.41
C PHE A 875 -26.37 -22.47 7.89
N ARG A 876 -26.61 -22.38 6.58
CA ARG A 876 -27.44 -21.31 6.00
C ARG A 876 -28.92 -21.38 6.41
N ASN A 877 -29.39 -22.58 6.79
CA ASN A 877 -30.76 -22.83 7.17
C ASN A 877 -30.99 -22.79 8.69
N MET A 878 -29.94 -22.64 9.50
CA MET A 878 -30.05 -22.47 10.95
C MET A 878 -30.24 -21.00 11.31
N SER A 879 -31.28 -20.70 12.10
CA SER A 879 -31.40 -19.42 12.81
C SER A 879 -30.26 -19.30 13.84
N PRO A 880 -29.76 -18.10 14.17
CA PRO A 880 -28.58 -17.94 15.00
C PRO A 880 -28.76 -18.64 16.35
N PRO A 881 -27.88 -19.57 16.74
CA PRO A 881 -28.01 -20.28 18.01
C PRO A 881 -27.64 -19.33 19.15
N GLY A 882 -28.37 -19.45 20.27
CA GLY A 882 -27.92 -18.87 21.54
C GLY A 882 -26.63 -19.57 22.04
N PRO A 883 -25.97 -19.03 23.09
CA PRO A 883 -24.61 -19.43 23.50
C PRO A 883 -24.44 -20.86 24.05
N SER A 884 -25.44 -21.74 23.93
CA SER A 884 -25.48 -23.02 24.65
C SER A 884 -25.99 -24.23 23.85
N SER A 885 -26.11 -24.14 22.53
CA SER A 885 -26.47 -25.31 21.70
C SER A 885 -25.41 -25.58 20.61
N ALA A 886 -24.39 -26.36 20.93
CA ALA A 886 -23.65 -27.09 19.90
C ALA A 886 -24.64 -28.08 19.27
N VAL A 887 -25.10 -27.80 18.06
CA VAL A 887 -26.01 -28.72 17.37
C VAL A 887 -25.18 -29.90 16.87
N HIS A 888 -25.09 -30.94 17.68
CA HIS A 888 -24.63 -32.26 17.26
C HIS A 888 -25.54 -32.70 16.11
N ASN A 889 -24.95 -33.00 14.96
CA ASN A 889 -25.70 -33.46 13.80
C ASN A 889 -25.10 -34.80 13.37
N ASP A 890 -25.76 -35.88 13.79
CA ASP A 890 -25.31 -37.26 13.60
C ASP A 890 -24.99 -37.60 12.13
N GLU A 891 -25.52 -36.84 11.16
CA GLU A 891 -25.22 -36.99 9.72
C GLU A 891 -23.72 -36.74 9.39
N PHE A 892 -23.01 -35.95 10.19
CA PHE A 892 -21.64 -35.50 9.90
C PHE A 892 -20.58 -36.08 10.83
N ASP A 893 -20.98 -36.84 11.85
CA ASP A 893 -20.05 -37.55 12.75
C ASP A 893 -19.43 -38.75 12.03
N ILE A 894 -18.10 -38.81 12.04
CA ILE A 894 -17.33 -39.91 11.43
C ILE A 894 -16.70 -40.71 12.55
N ALA A 895 -17.03 -42.00 12.61
CA ALA A 895 -16.50 -42.89 13.62
C ALA A 895 -14.96 -43.04 13.47
N PRO A 896 -14.17 -43.02 14.56
CA PRO A 896 -12.70 -43.08 14.49
C PRO A 896 -12.15 -44.35 13.80
N ASP A 897 -12.92 -45.44 13.78
CA ASP A 897 -12.60 -46.71 13.12
C ASP A 897 -12.92 -46.72 11.60
N THR A 898 -13.44 -45.61 11.05
CA THR A 898 -13.71 -45.47 9.62
C THR A 898 -12.45 -45.72 8.79
N PRO A 899 -12.46 -46.59 7.77
CA PRO A 899 -11.32 -46.80 6.89
C PRO A 899 -10.90 -45.51 6.16
N ASP A 900 -9.62 -45.15 6.25
CA ASP A 900 -9.05 -43.95 5.65
C ASP A 900 -7.87 -44.30 4.72
N PRO A 901 -8.13 -44.53 3.42
CA PRO A 901 -7.10 -44.91 2.47
C PRO A 901 -6.23 -43.74 1.97
N CYS A 902 -6.61 -42.50 2.28
CA CYS A 902 -6.04 -41.28 1.68
C CYS A 902 -5.20 -40.44 2.65
N GLY A 903 -5.37 -40.62 3.97
CA GLY A 903 -4.60 -39.92 4.99
C GLY A 903 -3.08 -39.98 4.74
N LYS A 904 -2.42 -38.82 4.84
CA LYS A 904 -0.98 -38.66 4.63
C LYS A 904 -0.36 -37.59 5.52
N ARG A 905 0.92 -37.77 5.85
CA ARG A 905 1.73 -36.83 6.62
C ARG A 905 2.50 -35.89 5.69
N LEU A 906 2.23 -34.59 5.80
CA LEU A 906 2.92 -33.53 5.03
C LEU A 906 3.60 -32.49 5.93
N ASP A 907 3.12 -32.36 7.17
CA ASP A 907 3.64 -31.42 8.16
C ASP A 907 4.61 -32.14 9.09
N TYR A 908 5.76 -31.51 9.36
CA TYR A 908 6.86 -32.13 10.12
C TYR A 908 7.42 -31.18 11.17
N ILE A 909 7.94 -31.78 12.24
CA ILE A 909 8.85 -31.15 13.19
C ILE A 909 10.13 -31.97 13.21
N PHE A 910 11.17 -31.45 12.56
CA PHE A 910 12.52 -31.98 12.65
C PHE A 910 13.29 -31.23 13.74
N TYR A 911 14.20 -31.90 14.42
CA TYR A 911 15.07 -31.27 15.41
C TYR A 911 16.51 -31.74 15.28
N MET A 912 17.42 -30.87 15.72
CA MET A 912 18.85 -31.12 15.78
C MET A 912 19.42 -30.34 16.98
N SER A 913 20.31 -30.98 17.76
CA SER A 913 20.96 -30.36 18.91
C SER A 913 22.47 -30.34 18.74
N SER A 914 23.10 -29.21 19.02
CA SER A 914 24.56 -29.16 19.18
C SER A 914 24.99 -29.95 20.42
N PRO A 915 26.10 -30.71 20.39
CA PRO A 915 26.64 -31.34 21.59
C PRO A 915 27.13 -30.26 22.57
N PRO A 916 26.82 -30.35 23.88
CA PRO A 916 27.26 -29.34 24.83
C PRO A 916 28.78 -29.38 25.03
N ILE A 917 29.40 -28.21 25.17
CA ILE A 917 30.80 -28.05 25.60
C ILE A 917 30.90 -28.54 27.05
N PRO A 918 31.79 -29.50 27.39
CA PRO A 918 31.91 -29.99 28.76
C PRO A 918 32.36 -28.84 29.69
N PRO A 919 31.76 -28.68 30.89
CA PRO A 919 32.07 -27.54 31.75
C PRO A 919 33.48 -27.57 32.37
N ASN A 920 34.16 -28.72 32.38
CA ASN A 920 35.53 -28.89 32.90
C ASN A 920 36.11 -30.22 32.41
N ALA A 921 37.43 -30.25 32.14
CA ALA A 921 38.14 -31.44 31.64
C ALA A 921 38.35 -32.58 32.65
N ASP A 922 37.90 -32.43 33.91
CA ASP A 922 38.29 -33.33 35.02
C ASP A 922 37.11 -34.01 35.78
N SER A 923 35.89 -34.01 35.24
CA SER A 923 34.78 -34.77 35.86
C SER A 923 34.02 -35.58 34.81
N SER A 924 33.88 -36.89 35.05
CA SER A 924 33.10 -37.90 34.31
C SER A 924 32.06 -37.32 33.32
N SER A 925 32.23 -37.67 32.05
CA SER A 925 31.48 -37.23 30.86
C SER A 925 29.96 -37.42 30.97
N ILE A 926 29.25 -36.39 31.44
CA ILE A 926 27.78 -36.28 31.40
C ILE A 926 27.40 -35.26 30.31
N TYR A 927 26.67 -35.70 29.30
CA TYR A 927 26.18 -34.83 28.22
C TYR A 927 24.66 -34.66 28.35
N HIS A 928 24.18 -33.45 28.00
CA HIS A 928 22.76 -33.16 27.88
C HIS A 928 22.35 -33.29 26.42
N SER A 929 21.34 -34.10 26.13
CA SER A 929 20.80 -34.26 24.77
C SER A 929 19.30 -34.02 24.76
N TRP A 930 18.80 -33.34 23.72
CA TRP A 930 17.37 -33.20 23.49
C TRP A 930 16.81 -34.50 22.92
N THR A 931 15.76 -35.03 23.54
CA THR A 931 15.03 -36.21 23.07
C THR A 931 13.55 -35.90 22.91
N VAL A 932 12.87 -36.62 22.03
CA VAL A 932 11.44 -36.45 21.80
C VAL A 932 10.68 -37.24 22.87
N LYS A 933 9.79 -36.57 23.60
CA LYS A 933 8.92 -37.21 24.60
C LYS A 933 7.56 -37.57 24.04
N THR A 934 6.98 -36.66 23.28
CA THR A 934 5.65 -36.85 22.69
C THR A 934 5.62 -36.21 21.30
N ALA A 935 4.93 -36.85 20.36
CA ALA A 935 4.52 -36.26 19.09
C ALA A 935 3.06 -36.64 18.83
N ARG A 936 2.23 -35.67 18.45
CA ARG A 936 0.80 -35.94 18.16
C ARG A 936 0.21 -35.01 17.11
N VAL A 937 -0.86 -35.47 16.47
CA VAL A 937 -1.73 -34.62 15.64
C VAL A 937 -2.71 -33.89 16.56
N ALA A 938 -2.85 -32.58 16.37
CA ALA A 938 -3.70 -31.70 17.17
C ALA A 938 -4.66 -30.89 16.28
N MET A 939 -5.66 -30.24 16.89
CA MET A 939 -6.68 -29.45 16.21
C MET A 939 -7.51 -30.24 15.18
N VAL A 940 -7.86 -31.48 15.54
CA VAL A 940 -8.67 -32.38 14.70
C VAL A 940 -10.15 -32.03 14.80
N GLU A 941 -10.54 -31.47 15.94
CA GLU A 941 -11.92 -31.14 16.27
C GLU A 941 -12.51 -30.06 15.32
N PRO A 942 -13.77 -30.21 14.86
CA PRO A 942 -14.41 -29.21 14.01
C PRO A 942 -14.55 -27.86 14.70
N HIS A 943 -14.69 -26.80 13.91
CA HIS A 943 -15.00 -25.46 14.42
C HIS A 943 -16.34 -25.50 15.18
N PRO A 944 -16.44 -24.96 16.42
CA PRO A 944 -17.61 -25.12 17.28
C PRO A 944 -18.92 -24.60 16.65
N THR A 945 -18.86 -23.45 15.97
CA THR A 945 -20.02 -22.85 15.29
C THR A 945 -20.21 -23.32 13.84
N LEU A 946 -19.11 -23.52 13.09
CA LEU A 946 -19.15 -23.79 11.65
C LEU A 946 -19.10 -25.28 11.29
N GLY A 947 -18.90 -26.19 12.26
CA GLY A 947 -18.85 -27.65 12.10
C GLY A 947 -17.86 -28.18 11.05
N CYS A 948 -17.06 -27.33 10.41
CA CYS A 948 -16.01 -27.69 9.46
C CYS A 948 -14.65 -27.69 10.16
N SER A 949 -13.69 -28.44 9.63
CA SER A 949 -12.30 -28.40 10.11
C SER A 949 -11.74 -26.97 10.06
N VAL A 950 -10.95 -26.59 11.06
CA VAL A 950 -10.37 -25.23 11.14
C VAL A 950 -9.31 -24.97 10.08
N SER A 951 -8.72 -26.00 9.49
CA SER A 951 -7.84 -25.94 8.32
C SER A 951 -7.98 -27.22 7.47
N ASP A 952 -7.48 -27.18 6.23
CA ASP A 952 -7.39 -28.37 5.38
C ASP A 952 -6.21 -29.28 5.74
N HIS A 953 -5.44 -28.88 6.74
CA HIS A 953 -4.45 -29.65 7.47
C HIS A 953 -4.80 -29.69 8.97
N PHE A 954 -4.33 -30.72 9.68
CA PHE A 954 -4.30 -30.77 11.13
C PHE A 954 -2.93 -30.37 11.66
N ALA A 955 -2.87 -29.84 12.88
CA ALA A 955 -1.62 -29.39 13.48
C ALA A 955 -0.74 -30.57 13.91
N VAL A 956 0.57 -30.38 13.93
CA VAL A 956 1.53 -31.33 14.54
C VAL A 956 2.17 -30.66 15.74
N GLU A 957 2.22 -31.40 16.86
CA GLU A 957 2.84 -30.96 18.10
C GLU A 957 3.92 -31.96 18.51
N ALA A 958 5.08 -31.47 18.94
CA ALA A 958 6.14 -32.28 19.51
C ALA A 958 6.73 -31.62 20.78
N THR A 959 6.97 -32.44 21.79
CA THR A 959 7.65 -32.03 23.04
C THR A 959 9.06 -32.60 23.04
N LEU A 960 10.04 -31.71 23.09
CA LEU A 960 11.46 -32.03 23.21
C LEU A 960 11.88 -31.81 24.66
N ALA A 961 12.45 -32.81 25.32
CA ALA A 961 12.95 -32.70 26.68
C ALA A 961 14.47 -32.86 26.74
N LEU A 962 15.08 -32.19 27.70
CA LEU A 962 16.51 -32.30 27.97
C LEU A 962 16.75 -33.50 28.89
N GLU A 963 17.49 -34.50 28.41
CA GLU A 963 17.84 -35.69 29.20
C GLU A 963 19.33 -35.77 29.52
N PHE A 964 19.62 -36.35 30.70
CA PHE A 964 20.97 -36.66 31.16
C PHE A 964 21.36 -38.05 30.66
N ASN A 965 22.41 -38.15 29.86
CA ASN A 965 22.96 -39.45 29.45
C ASN A 965 24.39 -39.63 29.96
N SER A 966 24.62 -40.71 30.71
CA SER A 966 25.94 -41.30 30.93
C SER A 966 26.31 -42.11 29.67
N GLN A 967 27.53 -41.99 29.16
CA GLN A 967 27.96 -42.65 27.92
C GLN A 967 27.60 -44.15 27.81
N ASP A 968 27.47 -44.57 26.55
CA ASP A 968 27.24 -45.91 26.01
C ASP A 968 25.78 -46.40 25.95
N SER A 969 25.04 -45.87 24.97
CA SER A 969 24.19 -46.70 24.12
C SER A 969 24.62 -46.49 22.68
N ASP A 970 25.17 -47.55 22.08
CA ASP A 970 25.66 -47.65 20.72
C ASP A 970 24.92 -46.75 19.71
N ALA A 971 25.61 -45.73 19.20
CA ALA A 971 25.27 -45.10 17.92
C ALA A 971 25.57 -46.10 16.79
N SER A 972 24.86 -47.23 16.78
CA SER A 972 24.92 -48.30 15.78
C SER A 972 24.13 -47.98 14.51
N GLY A 973 23.70 -46.72 14.33
CA GLY A 973 23.21 -46.23 13.04
C GLY A 973 24.37 -45.88 12.12
N ARG A 974 25.22 -46.86 11.75
CA ARG A 974 26.15 -46.69 10.64
C ARG A 974 25.28 -46.47 9.40
N THR A 975 25.12 -45.21 8.99
CA THR A 975 24.34 -44.87 7.81
C THR A 975 24.95 -45.59 6.63
N ASP A 976 24.11 -46.25 5.84
CA ASP A 976 24.55 -46.95 4.64
C ASP A 976 25.03 -45.92 3.61
N GLU A 977 26.32 -45.58 3.67
CA GLU A 977 26.98 -44.63 2.76
C GLU A 977 26.79 -45.05 1.29
N THR A 978 26.59 -46.34 1.01
CA THR A 978 26.31 -46.83 -0.36
C THR A 978 24.90 -46.47 -0.82
N ALA A 979 23.90 -46.60 0.06
CA ALA A 979 22.54 -46.15 -0.23
C ALA A 979 22.47 -44.64 -0.44
N ASP A 980 23.26 -43.84 0.28
CA ASP A 980 23.32 -42.39 0.09
C ASP A 980 23.83 -42.00 -1.31
N VAL A 981 24.83 -42.72 -1.83
CA VAL A 981 25.35 -42.50 -3.19
C VAL A 981 24.26 -42.76 -4.24
N ASP A 982 23.43 -43.79 -4.05
CA ASP A 982 22.32 -44.09 -4.96
C ASP A 982 21.23 -43.01 -4.94
N VAL A 983 20.96 -42.44 -3.76
CA VAL A 983 20.04 -41.30 -3.61
C VAL A 983 20.59 -40.08 -4.33
N TYR A 984 21.87 -39.74 -4.14
CA TYR A 984 22.51 -38.64 -4.86
C TYR A 984 22.47 -38.83 -6.37
N ASN A 985 22.73 -40.04 -6.88
CA ASN A 985 22.65 -40.34 -8.30
C ASN A 985 21.22 -40.17 -8.84
N SER A 986 20.21 -40.58 -8.07
CA SER A 986 18.80 -40.39 -8.42
C SER A 986 18.41 -38.91 -8.50
N VAL A 987 18.88 -38.09 -7.55
CA VAL A 987 18.68 -36.65 -7.54
C VAL A 987 19.38 -35.97 -8.71
N LEU A 988 20.64 -36.32 -9.00
CA LEU A 988 21.38 -35.76 -10.12
C LEU A 988 20.70 -36.07 -11.46
N ALA A 989 20.18 -37.30 -11.62
CA ALA A 989 19.42 -37.67 -12.82
C ALA A 989 18.11 -36.84 -12.96
N GLU A 990 17.46 -36.48 -11.86
CA GLU A 990 16.29 -35.59 -11.87
C GLU A 990 16.67 -34.17 -12.30
N ILE A 991 17.75 -33.63 -11.73
CA ILE A 991 18.26 -32.30 -12.06
C ILE A 991 18.65 -32.23 -13.54
N ASP A 992 19.40 -33.21 -14.04
CA ASP A 992 19.84 -33.28 -15.45
C ASP A 992 18.65 -33.34 -16.42
N ARG A 993 17.62 -34.12 -16.07
CA ARG A 993 16.38 -34.17 -16.86
C ARG A 993 15.68 -32.82 -16.90
N TYR A 994 15.63 -32.12 -15.77
CA TYR A 994 14.99 -30.81 -15.69
C TYR A 994 15.78 -29.73 -16.43
N ILE A 995 17.11 -29.71 -16.32
CA ILE A 995 18.00 -28.81 -17.09
C ILE A 995 17.78 -29.00 -18.60
N ALA A 996 17.76 -30.24 -19.08
CA ALA A 996 17.51 -30.54 -20.49
C ALA A 996 16.14 -30.01 -20.97
N ARG A 997 15.12 -30.11 -20.12
CA ARG A 997 13.79 -29.55 -20.38
C ARG A 997 13.83 -28.02 -20.46
N GLU A 998 14.50 -27.35 -19.54
CA GLU A 998 14.58 -25.88 -19.51
C GLU A 998 15.34 -25.31 -20.73
N HIS A 999 16.45 -25.95 -21.15
CA HIS A 999 17.13 -25.58 -22.40
C HIS A 999 16.21 -25.72 -23.62
N ARG A 1000 15.44 -26.81 -23.69
CA ARG A 1000 14.46 -27.01 -24.77
C ARG A 1000 13.39 -25.92 -24.74
N GLN A 1001 12.85 -25.59 -23.57
CA GLN A 1001 11.85 -24.52 -23.42
C GLN A 1001 12.40 -23.15 -23.80
N GLN A 1002 13.62 -22.82 -23.36
CA GLN A 1002 14.30 -21.57 -23.70
C GLN A 1002 14.47 -21.43 -25.21
N PHE A 1003 14.92 -22.50 -25.88
CA PHE A 1003 15.09 -22.52 -27.33
C PHE A 1003 13.76 -22.30 -28.06
N TRP A 1004 12.73 -23.11 -27.78
CA TRP A 1004 11.46 -23.02 -28.49
C TRP A 1004 10.72 -21.70 -28.25
N ARG A 1005 10.84 -21.11 -27.04
CA ARG A 1005 10.27 -19.79 -26.76
C ARG A 1005 11.03 -18.66 -27.44
N SER A 1006 12.36 -18.77 -27.56
CA SER A 1006 13.15 -17.85 -28.38
C SER A 1006 12.74 -17.93 -29.86
N VAL A 1007 12.58 -19.15 -30.40
CA VAL A 1007 12.10 -19.36 -31.77
C VAL A 1007 10.71 -18.77 -31.96
N HIS A 1008 9.80 -18.94 -31.00
CA HIS A 1008 8.47 -18.35 -31.05
C HIS A 1008 8.52 -16.81 -31.09
N PHE A 1009 9.36 -16.17 -30.27
CA PHE A 1009 9.57 -14.72 -30.32
C PHE A 1009 10.03 -14.24 -31.71
N PHE A 1010 11.10 -14.82 -32.25
CA PHE A 1010 11.61 -14.40 -33.56
C PHE A 1010 10.62 -14.68 -34.69
N SER A 1011 9.87 -15.79 -34.58
CA SER A 1011 8.81 -16.14 -35.53
C SER A 1011 7.64 -15.16 -35.44
N ALA A 1012 7.24 -14.73 -34.24
CA ALA A 1012 6.20 -13.71 -34.03
C ALA A 1012 6.62 -12.34 -34.58
N VAL A 1013 7.90 -11.95 -34.43
CA VAL A 1013 8.45 -10.74 -35.05
C VAL A 1013 8.39 -10.85 -36.58
N PHE A 1014 8.79 -11.98 -37.14
CA PHE A 1014 8.73 -12.21 -38.59
C PHE A 1014 7.29 -12.14 -39.11
N VAL A 1015 6.35 -12.85 -38.46
CA VAL A 1015 4.92 -12.82 -38.81
C VAL A 1015 4.36 -11.40 -38.68
N ALA A 1016 4.73 -10.66 -37.64
CA ALA A 1016 4.29 -9.28 -37.48
C ALA A 1016 4.77 -8.39 -38.64
N VAL A 1017 6.04 -8.49 -39.02
CA VAL A 1017 6.59 -7.78 -40.18
C VAL A 1017 5.89 -8.21 -41.47
N ALA A 1018 5.67 -9.52 -41.67
CA ALA A 1018 4.98 -10.04 -42.85
C ALA A 1018 3.52 -9.55 -42.94
N CYS A 1019 2.79 -9.53 -41.82
CA CYS A 1019 1.45 -8.95 -41.75
C CYS A 1019 1.47 -7.45 -42.08
N HIS A 1020 2.45 -6.70 -41.57
CA HIS A 1020 2.59 -5.29 -41.90
C HIS A 1020 2.86 -5.06 -43.38
N VAL A 1021 3.78 -5.82 -43.99
CA VAL A 1021 4.04 -5.78 -45.43
C VAL A 1021 2.77 -6.15 -46.22
N ALA A 1022 2.07 -7.22 -45.83
CA ALA A 1022 0.85 -7.67 -46.50
C ALA A 1022 -0.27 -6.64 -46.46
N MET A 1023 -0.39 -5.83 -45.39
CA MET A 1023 -1.41 -4.78 -45.29
C MET A 1023 -1.35 -3.78 -46.45
N TRP A 1024 -0.17 -3.51 -47.03
CA TRP A 1024 -0.03 -2.60 -48.18
C TRP A 1024 -0.68 -3.12 -49.46
N PHE A 1025 -0.93 -4.44 -49.57
CA PHE A 1025 -1.40 -5.08 -50.79
C PHE A 1025 -2.86 -5.57 -50.69
N VAL A 1026 -3.53 -5.34 -49.56
CA VAL A 1026 -4.87 -5.87 -49.29
C VAL A 1026 -5.94 -4.84 -49.65
N PRO A 1027 -6.86 -5.14 -50.59
CA PRO A 1027 -7.88 -4.18 -51.05
C PRO A 1027 -9.07 -4.04 -50.10
N ARG A 1028 -9.23 -4.94 -49.12
CA ARG A 1028 -10.39 -4.97 -48.20
C ARG A 1028 -9.98 -4.56 -46.77
N LEU A 1029 -10.54 -3.46 -46.28
CA LEU A 1029 -10.19 -2.85 -44.98
C LEU A 1029 -10.31 -3.83 -43.79
N PHE A 1030 -11.31 -4.71 -43.78
CA PHE A 1030 -11.49 -5.68 -42.68
C PHE A 1030 -10.37 -6.73 -42.65
N VAL A 1031 -9.77 -7.08 -43.79
CA VAL A 1031 -8.67 -8.04 -43.86
C VAL A 1031 -7.38 -7.39 -43.33
N ALA A 1032 -7.16 -6.10 -43.61
CA ALA A 1032 -6.07 -5.33 -43.01
C ALA A 1032 -6.23 -5.23 -41.47
N PHE A 1033 -7.46 -5.01 -40.98
CA PHE A 1033 -7.75 -5.06 -39.54
C PHE A 1033 -7.41 -6.43 -38.92
N LEU A 1034 -7.83 -7.54 -39.55
CA LEU A 1034 -7.53 -8.89 -39.07
C LEU A 1034 -6.02 -9.18 -39.05
N LEU A 1035 -5.29 -8.74 -40.08
CA LEU A 1035 -3.82 -8.85 -40.14
C LEU A 1035 -3.14 -8.03 -39.04
N MET A 1036 -3.62 -6.82 -38.76
CA MET A 1036 -3.09 -5.98 -37.70
C MET A 1036 -3.40 -6.56 -36.31
N LEU A 1037 -4.59 -7.11 -36.12
CA LEU A 1037 -4.98 -7.77 -34.87
C LEU A 1037 -4.15 -9.04 -34.63
N LEU A 1038 -4.01 -9.89 -35.65
CA LEU A 1038 -3.18 -11.10 -35.59
C LEU A 1038 -1.71 -10.75 -35.33
N SER A 1039 -1.18 -9.73 -36.03
CA SER A 1039 0.17 -9.22 -35.81
C SER A 1039 0.37 -8.73 -34.38
N SER A 1040 -0.59 -7.99 -33.82
CA SER A 1040 -0.45 -7.38 -32.49
C SER A 1040 -0.53 -8.43 -31.39
N LEU A 1041 -1.51 -9.34 -31.47
CA LEU A 1041 -1.67 -10.43 -30.50
C LEU A 1041 -0.52 -11.44 -30.59
N GLY A 1042 -0.10 -11.78 -31.81
CA GLY A 1042 1.04 -12.66 -32.06
C GLY A 1042 2.34 -12.07 -31.52
N LEU A 1043 2.62 -10.79 -31.80
CA LEU A 1043 3.80 -10.11 -31.29
C LEU A 1043 3.78 -9.97 -29.76
N ALA A 1044 2.61 -9.69 -29.16
CA ALA A 1044 2.49 -9.62 -27.71
C ALA A 1044 2.79 -10.99 -27.05
N ALA A 1045 2.22 -12.08 -27.58
CA ALA A 1045 2.50 -13.43 -27.10
C ALA A 1045 3.99 -13.80 -27.30
N GLY A 1046 4.54 -13.52 -28.47
CA GLY A 1046 5.96 -13.73 -28.77
C GLY A 1046 6.89 -12.93 -27.87
N ALA A 1047 6.56 -11.67 -27.56
CA ALA A 1047 7.35 -10.81 -26.69
C ALA A 1047 7.39 -11.34 -25.24
N ILE A 1048 6.27 -11.86 -24.72
CA ILE A 1048 6.24 -12.52 -23.41
C ILE A 1048 7.16 -13.74 -23.41
N ASP A 1049 7.10 -14.58 -24.44
CA ASP A 1049 7.98 -15.74 -24.57
C ASP A 1049 9.46 -15.37 -24.73
N GLY A 1050 9.76 -14.29 -25.45
CA GLY A 1050 11.11 -13.73 -25.58
C GLY A 1050 11.66 -13.24 -24.23
N LEU A 1051 10.85 -12.54 -23.44
CA LEU A 1051 11.23 -12.10 -22.10
C LEU A 1051 11.47 -13.28 -21.16
N LEU A 1052 10.60 -14.30 -21.20
CA LEU A 1052 10.81 -15.52 -20.42
C LEU A 1052 12.11 -16.22 -20.81
N ALA A 1053 12.35 -16.42 -22.12
CA ALA A 1053 13.56 -17.05 -22.64
C ALA A 1053 14.85 -16.31 -22.24
N LEU A 1054 14.81 -14.97 -22.27
CA LEU A 1054 15.95 -14.13 -21.95
C LEU A 1054 16.24 -14.06 -20.45
N LEU A 1055 15.20 -13.82 -19.63
CA LEU A 1055 15.36 -13.48 -18.21
C LEU A 1055 15.17 -14.70 -17.31
N PHE A 1056 14.04 -15.40 -17.45
CA PHE A 1056 13.66 -16.48 -16.53
C PHE A 1056 14.49 -17.74 -16.75
N PHE A 1057 14.42 -18.35 -17.93
CA PHE A 1057 15.06 -19.65 -18.19
C PHE A 1057 16.58 -19.59 -17.99
N GLY A 1058 17.23 -18.48 -18.37
CA GLY A 1058 18.65 -18.29 -18.11
C GLY A 1058 18.99 -18.24 -16.62
N SER A 1059 18.16 -17.62 -15.79
CA SER A 1059 18.35 -17.62 -14.33
C SER A 1059 18.07 -18.98 -13.70
N GLU A 1060 17.01 -19.65 -14.15
CA GLU A 1060 16.61 -20.98 -13.68
C GLU A 1060 17.72 -22.01 -13.94
N ILE A 1061 18.27 -22.04 -15.16
CA ILE A 1061 19.36 -22.96 -15.53
C ILE A 1061 20.60 -22.71 -14.67
N ARG A 1062 20.99 -21.46 -14.42
CA ARG A 1062 22.13 -21.15 -13.55
C ARG A 1062 21.91 -21.62 -12.11
N ASN A 1063 20.70 -21.45 -11.58
CA ASN A 1063 20.35 -21.92 -10.24
C ASN A 1063 20.35 -23.46 -10.17
N LEU A 1064 19.91 -24.15 -11.23
CA LEU A 1064 19.96 -25.61 -11.33
C LEU A 1064 21.40 -26.12 -11.43
N GLU A 1065 22.27 -25.47 -12.19
CA GLU A 1065 23.69 -25.84 -12.30
C GLU A 1065 24.42 -25.65 -10.96
N GLU A 1066 24.14 -24.56 -10.26
CA GLU A 1066 24.67 -24.34 -8.90
C GLU A 1066 24.19 -25.45 -7.94
N PHE A 1067 22.90 -25.77 -7.96
CA PHE A 1067 22.35 -26.86 -7.16
C PHE A 1067 22.99 -28.21 -7.53
N ARG A 1068 23.10 -28.51 -8.82
CA ARG A 1068 23.75 -29.72 -9.34
C ARG A 1068 25.19 -29.85 -8.86
N TRP A 1069 25.96 -28.76 -8.89
CA TRP A 1069 27.34 -28.72 -8.44
C TRP A 1069 27.44 -29.03 -6.94
N GLN A 1070 26.60 -28.42 -6.11
CA GLN A 1070 26.57 -28.67 -4.67
C GLN A 1070 26.31 -30.16 -4.36
N VAL A 1071 25.32 -30.75 -5.02
CA VAL A 1071 24.96 -32.17 -4.85
C VAL A 1071 26.07 -33.09 -5.35
N SER A 1072 26.68 -32.77 -6.49
CA SER A 1072 27.79 -33.54 -7.06
C SER A 1072 29.00 -33.57 -6.14
N ASN A 1073 29.32 -32.44 -5.50
CA ASN A 1073 30.43 -32.35 -4.55
C ASN A 1073 30.14 -33.14 -3.27
N ALA A 1074 28.93 -33.03 -2.72
CA ALA A 1074 28.54 -33.80 -1.55
C ALA A 1074 28.60 -35.32 -1.81
N ARG A 1075 28.14 -35.76 -2.98
CA ARG A 1075 28.28 -37.15 -3.43
C ARG A 1075 29.75 -37.56 -3.55
N ALA A 1076 30.61 -36.72 -4.12
CA ALA A 1076 32.04 -37.01 -4.27
C ALA A 1076 32.72 -37.19 -2.91
N ALA A 1077 32.40 -36.35 -1.92
CA ALA A 1077 32.94 -36.47 -0.56
C ALA A 1077 32.56 -37.81 0.10
N VAL A 1078 31.32 -38.29 -0.07
CA VAL A 1078 30.88 -39.60 0.44
C VAL A 1078 31.50 -40.76 -0.35
N ALA A 1079 31.69 -40.60 -1.67
CA ALA A 1079 32.38 -41.63 -2.46
C ALA A 1079 33.86 -41.76 -2.06
N GLU A 1080 34.54 -40.64 -1.77
CA GLU A 1080 35.92 -40.64 -1.28
C GLU A 1080 36.04 -41.32 0.09
N SER A 1081 35.12 -41.06 1.04
CA SER A 1081 35.11 -41.75 2.34
C SER A 1081 35.04 -43.28 2.18
N LEU A 1082 34.12 -43.77 1.33
CA LEU A 1082 33.97 -45.19 1.01
C LEU A 1082 35.25 -45.83 0.42
N THR A 1083 36.00 -45.09 -0.40
CA THR A 1083 37.24 -45.60 -1.00
C THR A 1083 38.42 -45.67 -0.02
N SER A 1084 38.42 -44.79 0.99
CA SER A 1084 39.49 -44.65 2.00
C SER A 1084 39.43 -45.67 3.15
N LEU A 1085 38.34 -46.45 3.26
CA LEU A 1085 38.18 -47.48 4.30
C LEU A 1085 39.10 -48.70 4.05
N PRO A 1086 39.82 -49.20 5.08
CA PRO A 1086 40.70 -50.36 4.97
C PRO A 1086 39.93 -51.63 4.59
N SER A 1087 40.59 -52.52 3.83
CA SER A 1087 40.01 -53.72 3.20
C SER A 1087 39.40 -54.75 4.16
N SER A 1088 39.58 -54.60 5.48
CA SER A 1088 38.96 -55.45 6.50
C SER A 1088 37.52 -55.06 6.86
N GLU A 1089 37.03 -53.89 6.45
CA GLU A 1089 35.66 -53.41 6.73
C GLU A 1089 34.75 -53.39 5.49
N LYS A 1090 35.22 -53.88 4.33
CA LYS A 1090 34.43 -54.04 3.11
C LYS A 1090 33.79 -55.43 3.06
N VAL A 1091 32.80 -55.70 3.93
CA VAL A 1091 31.94 -56.90 3.87
C VAL A 1091 30.49 -56.50 4.00
#